data_AF-A0A1F5X258-F1
#
_entry.id   AF-A0A1F5X258-F1
#
_cell.length_a   1.000
_cell.length_b   1.000
_cell.length_c   1.000
_cell.angle_alpha   90.00
_cell.angle_beta   90.00
_cell.angle_gamma   90.00
#
_symmetry.space_group_name_H-M   'P 1'
#
loop_
_entity.id
_entity.type
_entity.pdbx_description
1 polymer ?
#
loop_
_entity_poly.entity_id
_entity_poly.type
_entity_poly.pdbx_seq_one_letter_code
_entity_poly.pdbx_strand_id
1 'polypeptide(L)'
;MTDEKEKQPKKTIASRKTIKLPRVRSPKEEVLGLLAQYKKRNVRELTLVSEVPGTSLENPHPLPMAAKKCQWYDGHPMFYFINSPLVGLLADPDIEKSPFRNGLRLAEASHIPWVIISGNLFHLDVTIAGKNQGFRAMATDTSYTNGSNGHSGFRTMEERIAQRIARVKQLSTDEKGNPLFSGELKLSFGKTETAIVNYWVGEKARKYTKEQKAIVKAGMKRAKKRLDETEKAIAALNRDFSEWNRFLKDEDARKKNSVTKKDVTDTLSEITKELDEARLQMQQLATEKEFLKEIEAATIQSNIDPELSNKWFLNFYSKLIKMLEAEIPNLKVIATGDVYIKTGDLVAKLLQNPHDSENDTHMNKLWVSINNSLHNGDRQPDMVFAGGFNLTYERYDLVYPARNPEDPRQTTTVDIVQLPMCLDVDYLKRSFENTVSIGPFITRLAESTFFAAGIVFYGRISGFTTRDIVDSATLTDSKFCRDDSALQKLVKDKHIAYGEIHSDQQEGSRYQAFYDIPEAPYFMAPYELHHKAFLEWDAPLVWGANLGDIVQGENFDKYHLENPDGYMHAFDVQQRIEYLLKNLSTNPAVIIEQLHALARLWQKNSMDAGITRASDQLKSYWQRAYENQSEFYARIIARAEKYRIATIDKVGIISKLDGNHFQNTGKHNSGGVGWHFSESDLCTDKLIEVLARKHKFDRGMLRKRISASKGSAVNVSLIAGGLGMLSAKDYDAWSKDPKSVSAEKFPFCISAKHKPSAGGSHRVNPIVAMRKVRSAKGTTDPIYAGRNVIEFAGHIDRDSEALLPNGWCKLVPCDGEFQTPFAQEYDFSLGDVGTCVLGLPMHRKGFVRWISFSYEGFRSHIKNGGIKNVDVKALFRNAL
;
A
#
# COMPACT_ATOMS: atom_id res chain seq x y z
N MET A 1 42.60 -73.90 -73.39
CA MET A 1 42.04 -72.59 -73.76
C MET A 1 40.58 -72.82 -74.10
N THR A 2 39.72 -72.76 -73.09
CA THR A 2 38.28 -73.00 -73.19
C THR A 2 37.56 -71.67 -73.15
N ASP A 3 37.07 -71.24 -74.31
CA ASP A 3 36.15 -70.11 -74.48
C ASP A 3 34.77 -70.50 -73.94
N GLU A 4 34.51 -70.20 -72.67
CA GLU A 4 33.13 -70.07 -72.19
C GLU A 4 32.55 -68.76 -72.70
N LYS A 5 31.87 -68.82 -73.85
CA LYS A 5 30.90 -67.79 -74.22
C LYS A 5 29.72 -67.88 -73.25
N GLU A 6 29.80 -67.11 -72.16
CA GLU A 6 28.63 -66.75 -71.34
C GLU A 6 27.53 -66.22 -72.28
N LYS A 7 26.47 -67.02 -72.45
CA LYS A 7 25.23 -66.54 -73.06
C LYS A 7 24.69 -65.43 -72.17
N GLN A 8 24.77 -64.18 -72.64
CA GLN A 8 24.08 -63.06 -72.00
C GLN A 8 22.61 -63.44 -71.79
N PRO A 9 22.06 -63.23 -70.58
CA PRO A 9 20.68 -63.60 -70.29
C PRO A 9 19.73 -62.81 -71.20
N LYS A 10 18.77 -63.53 -71.81
CA LYS A 10 17.68 -62.92 -72.58
C LYS A 10 16.91 -61.96 -71.67
N LYS A 11 16.80 -60.67 -72.04
CA LYS A 11 15.88 -59.72 -71.37
C LYS A 11 14.43 -60.11 -71.68
N THR A 12 13.83 -60.95 -70.84
CA THR A 12 12.38 -61.25 -70.88
C THR A 12 11.60 -60.22 -70.07
N ILE A 13 10.31 -59.98 -70.38
CA ILE A 13 9.40 -59.11 -69.60
C ILE A 13 9.48 -59.42 -68.10
N ALA A 14 9.54 -60.70 -67.73
CA ALA A 14 9.66 -61.18 -66.34
C ALA A 14 10.99 -60.84 -65.63
N SER A 15 11.99 -60.29 -66.33
CA SER A 15 13.31 -59.95 -65.76
C SER A 15 13.44 -58.48 -65.32
N ARG A 16 12.45 -57.62 -65.64
CA ARG A 16 12.42 -56.24 -65.16
C ARG A 16 12.17 -56.26 -63.64
N LYS A 17 13.18 -55.87 -62.86
CA LYS A 17 13.01 -55.63 -61.43
C LYS A 17 12.02 -54.48 -61.26
N THR A 18 10.82 -54.77 -60.77
CA THR A 18 9.80 -53.77 -60.44
C THR A 18 10.41 -52.79 -59.42
N ILE A 19 10.43 -51.50 -59.74
CA ILE A 19 10.95 -50.48 -58.84
C ILE A 19 9.89 -50.24 -57.78
N LYS A 20 10.13 -50.73 -56.56
CA LYS A 20 9.20 -50.51 -55.44
C LYS A 20 9.23 -49.04 -55.04
N LEU A 21 8.12 -48.34 -55.28
CA LEU A 21 7.91 -47.01 -54.73
C LEU A 21 7.86 -47.07 -53.20
N PRO A 22 8.40 -46.06 -52.50
CA PRO A 22 8.28 -46.00 -51.05
C PRO A 22 6.80 -45.94 -50.65
N ARG A 23 6.44 -46.65 -49.58
CA ARG A 23 5.07 -46.66 -49.06
C ARG A 23 4.71 -45.24 -48.59
N VAL A 24 3.72 -44.63 -49.23
CA VAL A 24 3.22 -43.30 -48.86
C VAL A 24 1.86 -43.46 -48.20
N ARG A 25 1.75 -43.00 -46.96
CA ARG A 25 0.45 -42.64 -46.37
C ARG A 25 0.02 -41.35 -47.04
N SER A 26 -1.29 -41.11 -47.20
CA SER A 26 -1.69 -39.85 -47.82
C SER A 26 -1.14 -38.68 -46.98
N PRO A 27 -0.71 -37.57 -47.61
CA PRO A 27 -0.27 -36.36 -46.90
C PRO A 27 -1.26 -35.94 -45.81
N LYS A 28 -2.55 -36.11 -46.11
CA LYS A 28 -3.67 -35.85 -45.20
C LYS A 28 -3.62 -36.74 -43.96
N GLU A 29 -3.33 -38.03 -44.06
CA GLU A 29 -3.28 -38.95 -42.92
C GLU A 29 -2.07 -38.74 -42.02
N GLU A 30 -0.89 -38.41 -42.58
CA GLU A 30 0.31 -38.15 -41.76
C GLU A 30 0.18 -36.81 -41.03
N VAL A 31 -0.36 -35.79 -41.71
CA VAL A 31 -0.77 -34.52 -41.11
C VAL A 31 -1.85 -34.72 -40.05
N LEU A 32 -2.89 -35.49 -40.32
CA LEU A 32 -3.96 -35.79 -39.35
C LEU A 32 -3.43 -36.58 -38.15
N GLY A 33 -2.47 -37.49 -38.35
CA GLY A 33 -1.82 -38.23 -37.27
C GLY A 33 -0.96 -37.32 -36.37
N LEU A 34 -0.21 -36.39 -36.97
CA LEU A 34 0.55 -35.37 -36.23
C LEU A 34 -0.38 -34.39 -35.52
N LEU A 35 -1.44 -33.92 -36.18
CA LEU A 35 -2.49 -33.09 -35.58
C LEU A 35 -3.25 -33.82 -34.48
N ALA A 36 -3.46 -35.12 -34.59
CA ALA A 36 -4.09 -35.93 -33.53
C ALA A 36 -3.16 -36.06 -32.32
N GLN A 37 -1.85 -36.24 -32.52
CA GLN A 37 -0.86 -36.20 -31.43
C GLN A 37 -0.81 -34.80 -30.78
N TYR A 38 -0.86 -33.75 -31.61
CA TYR A 38 -0.93 -32.36 -31.18
C TYR A 38 -2.18 -32.10 -30.32
N LYS A 39 -3.38 -32.44 -30.84
CA LYS A 39 -4.67 -32.27 -30.17
C LYS A 39 -4.79 -33.13 -28.91
N LYS A 40 -4.35 -34.39 -28.93
CA LYS A 40 -4.43 -35.29 -27.76
C LYS A 40 -3.63 -34.74 -26.57
N ARG A 41 -2.47 -34.13 -26.85
CA ARG A 41 -1.66 -33.49 -25.81
C ARG A 41 -2.29 -32.19 -25.32
N ASN A 42 -2.80 -31.37 -26.23
CA ASN A 42 -3.50 -30.13 -25.91
C ASN A 42 -4.75 -30.41 -25.03
N VAL A 43 -5.58 -31.39 -25.39
CA VAL A 43 -6.78 -31.80 -24.61
C VAL A 43 -6.44 -32.28 -23.20
N ARG A 44 -5.32 -33.01 -23.03
CA ARG A 44 -4.87 -33.47 -21.71
C ARG A 44 -4.42 -32.32 -20.81
N GLU A 45 -3.85 -31.27 -21.38
CA GLU A 45 -3.45 -30.07 -20.63
C GLU A 45 -4.65 -29.13 -20.38
N LEU A 46 -5.64 -29.13 -21.28
CA LEU A 46 -6.89 -28.39 -21.13
C LEU A 46 -7.84 -28.98 -20.06
N THR A 47 -7.63 -30.20 -19.59
CA THR A 47 -8.51 -30.87 -18.60
C THR A 47 -8.09 -30.65 -17.14
N LEU A 48 -6.94 -30.01 -16.90
CA LEU A 48 -6.48 -29.65 -15.54
C LEU A 48 -6.88 -28.21 -15.23
N VAL A 49 -7.91 -28.04 -14.41
CA VAL A 49 -8.24 -26.74 -13.80
C VAL A 49 -8.37 -26.92 -12.30
N SER A 50 -7.52 -26.22 -11.57
CA SER A 50 -7.63 -26.03 -10.12
C SER A 50 -8.13 -24.63 -9.84
N GLU A 51 -9.07 -24.50 -8.90
CA GLU A 51 -9.57 -23.21 -8.44
C GLU A 51 -8.46 -22.40 -7.74
N VAL A 52 -8.42 -21.10 -8.04
CA VAL A 52 -7.55 -20.10 -7.40
C VAL A 52 -8.47 -19.17 -6.60
N PRO A 53 -8.12 -18.83 -5.35
CA PRO A 53 -9.00 -18.01 -4.52
C PRO A 53 -9.09 -16.57 -5.05
N GLY A 54 -10.26 -15.95 -4.88
CA GLY A 54 -10.53 -14.57 -5.29
C GLY A 54 -11.64 -13.95 -4.45
N THR A 55 -11.69 -12.62 -4.45
CA THR A 55 -12.63 -11.82 -3.64
C THR A 55 -13.13 -10.63 -4.44
N SER A 56 -14.33 -10.15 -4.15
CA SER A 56 -14.87 -8.90 -4.71
C SER A 56 -15.49 -8.03 -3.60
N LEU A 57 -15.92 -6.81 -3.94
CA LEU A 57 -16.62 -5.95 -3.00
C LEU A 57 -17.94 -6.57 -2.52
N GLU A 58 -18.62 -7.31 -3.40
CA GLU A 58 -19.87 -8.04 -3.11
C GLU A 58 -19.59 -9.34 -2.34
N ASN A 59 -18.45 -9.97 -2.59
CA ASN A 59 -18.02 -11.22 -1.97
C ASN A 59 -16.63 -11.05 -1.32
N PRO A 60 -16.52 -10.26 -0.24
CA PRO A 60 -15.26 -10.06 0.46
C PRO A 60 -14.89 -11.29 1.30
N HIS A 61 -13.60 -11.54 1.49
CA HIS A 61 -13.12 -12.59 2.39
C HIS A 61 -13.47 -12.25 3.85
N PRO A 62 -14.23 -13.09 4.56
CA PRO A 62 -14.62 -12.81 5.94
C PRO A 62 -13.46 -13.02 6.91
N LEU A 63 -13.24 -12.06 7.80
CA LEU A 63 -12.42 -12.19 9.01
C LEU A 63 -13.34 -12.16 10.23
N PRO A 64 -13.68 -13.33 10.81
CA PRO A 64 -14.71 -13.42 11.85
C PRO A 64 -14.21 -12.86 13.19
N MET A 65 -14.82 -11.77 13.67
CA MET A 65 -14.50 -11.11 14.95
C MET A 65 -14.60 -12.01 16.21
N ALA A 66 -15.29 -13.15 16.13
CA ALA A 66 -16.08 -13.68 17.25
C ALA A 66 -15.50 -14.84 18.08
N ALA A 67 -14.18 -15.12 18.10
CA ALA A 67 -13.69 -16.28 18.89
C ALA A 67 -12.33 -16.15 19.61
N LYS A 68 -11.51 -15.14 19.32
CA LYS A 68 -10.18 -14.99 19.93
C LYS A 68 -10.02 -13.58 20.49
N LYS A 69 -10.06 -13.46 21.82
CA LYS A 69 -9.89 -12.18 22.51
C LYS A 69 -8.48 -11.65 22.26
N CYS A 70 -8.36 -10.63 21.41
CA CYS A 70 -7.18 -9.78 21.43
C CYS A 70 -7.16 -9.01 22.76
N GLN A 71 -6.02 -8.89 23.43
CA GLN A 71 -5.93 -8.18 24.72
C GLN A 71 -6.33 -6.69 24.63
N TRP A 72 -6.37 -6.13 23.42
CA TRP A 72 -6.49 -4.70 23.19
C TRP A 72 -7.80 -4.24 22.53
N TYR A 73 -8.51 -5.15 21.85
CA TYR A 73 -9.51 -4.78 20.83
C TYR A 73 -10.76 -5.65 20.86
N ASP A 74 -11.16 -6.14 22.04
CA ASP A 74 -12.34 -7.01 22.20
C ASP A 74 -13.59 -6.35 21.57
N GLY A 75 -14.05 -6.88 20.43
CA GLY A 75 -15.20 -6.35 19.69
C GLY A 75 -14.92 -5.22 18.68
N HIS A 76 -13.67 -4.85 18.39
CA HIS A 76 -13.34 -3.80 17.39
C HIS A 76 -12.61 -4.35 16.16
N PRO A 77 -12.98 -3.93 14.93
CA PRO A 77 -12.31 -4.36 13.71
C PRO A 77 -10.89 -3.81 13.63
N MET A 78 -9.91 -4.72 13.67
CA MET A 78 -8.48 -4.42 13.54
C MET A 78 -7.82 -5.32 12.50
N PHE A 79 -6.95 -4.72 11.72
CA PHE A 79 -6.12 -5.35 10.72
C PHE A 79 -4.66 -5.18 11.09
N TYR A 80 -3.88 -6.26 10.96
CA TYR A 80 -2.44 -6.22 11.13
C TYR A 80 -1.76 -6.58 9.82
N PHE A 81 -0.94 -5.67 9.31
CA PHE A 81 -0.32 -5.82 8.01
C PHE A 81 1.19 -5.97 8.13
N ILE A 82 1.69 -6.97 7.39
CA ILE A 82 3.10 -7.09 7.04
C ILE A 82 3.18 -6.96 5.51
N ASN A 83 3.66 -5.83 5.02
CA ASN A 83 3.79 -5.63 3.58
C ASN A 83 5.15 -6.07 3.07
N SER A 84 5.15 -6.85 1.98
CA SER A 84 6.32 -7.18 1.17
C SER A 84 7.57 -7.52 1.99
N PRO A 85 7.52 -8.53 2.88
CA PRO A 85 8.68 -8.91 3.69
C PRO A 85 9.84 -9.44 2.86
N LEU A 86 9.61 -9.83 1.58
CA LEU A 86 10.63 -10.20 0.59
C LEU A 86 11.70 -11.14 1.15
N VAL A 87 11.26 -12.17 1.85
CA VAL A 87 12.16 -13.16 2.46
C VAL A 87 13.10 -13.73 1.40
N GLY A 88 14.40 -13.68 1.69
CA GLY A 88 15.44 -14.18 0.77
C GLY A 88 15.98 -13.15 -0.21
N LEU A 89 15.56 -11.88 -0.11
CA LEU A 89 16.08 -10.77 -0.92
C LEU A 89 17.60 -10.66 -0.84
N LEU A 90 18.13 -10.75 0.38
CA LEU A 90 19.54 -10.86 0.71
C LEU A 90 19.59 -11.83 1.90
N ALA A 91 20.57 -12.73 1.95
CA ALA A 91 20.64 -13.73 3.02
C ALA A 91 21.00 -13.04 4.35
N ASP A 92 20.01 -12.56 5.10
CA ASP A 92 20.23 -12.01 6.43
C ASP A 92 20.97 -13.04 7.29
N PRO A 93 22.24 -12.77 7.68
CA PRO A 93 23.05 -13.75 8.39
C PRO A 93 22.48 -14.06 9.77
N ASP A 94 21.69 -13.15 10.37
CA ASP A 94 21.08 -13.34 11.69
C ASP A 94 19.55 -13.36 11.57
N ILE A 95 18.97 -14.57 11.56
CA ILE A 95 17.51 -14.75 11.49
C ILE A 95 16.75 -14.01 12.59
N GLU A 96 17.39 -13.78 13.74
CA GLU A 96 16.78 -13.12 14.90
C GLU A 96 16.68 -11.60 14.72
N LYS A 97 17.30 -11.04 13.68
CA LYS A 97 17.15 -9.63 13.29
C LYS A 97 16.11 -9.43 12.20
N SER A 98 15.55 -10.49 11.64
CA SER A 98 14.57 -10.39 10.58
C SER A 98 13.31 -9.64 11.05
N PRO A 99 12.95 -8.49 10.43
CA PRO A 99 11.75 -7.75 10.79
C PRO A 99 10.47 -8.57 10.61
N PHE A 100 10.44 -9.44 9.59
CA PHE A 100 9.32 -10.35 9.36
C PHE A 100 9.11 -11.31 10.55
N ARG A 101 10.18 -11.98 10.99
CA ARG A 101 10.15 -12.88 12.15
C ARG A 101 9.68 -12.17 13.40
N ASN A 102 10.25 -11.00 13.67
CA ASN A 102 9.96 -10.23 14.87
C ASN A 102 8.56 -9.58 14.81
N GLY A 103 8.06 -9.25 13.62
CA GLY A 103 6.68 -8.86 13.40
C GLY A 103 5.68 -9.98 13.71
N LEU A 104 6.02 -11.24 13.42
CA LEU A 104 5.20 -12.40 13.82
C LEU A 104 5.21 -12.62 15.34
N ARG A 105 6.38 -12.51 15.98
CA ARG A 105 6.46 -12.59 17.45
C ARG A 105 5.69 -11.47 18.13
N LEU A 106 5.74 -10.26 17.57
CA LEU A 106 4.98 -9.12 18.10
C LEU A 106 3.47 -9.33 17.94
N ALA A 107 3.04 -9.87 16.80
CA ALA A 107 1.65 -10.29 16.59
C ALA A 107 1.19 -11.30 17.65
N GLU A 108 2.00 -12.33 17.90
CA GLU A 108 1.70 -13.32 18.94
C GLU A 108 1.60 -12.69 20.32
N ALA A 109 2.57 -11.84 20.67
CA ALA A 109 2.57 -11.15 21.96
C ALA A 109 1.35 -10.23 22.14
N SER A 110 0.85 -9.68 21.04
CA SER A 110 -0.35 -8.84 20.95
C SER A 110 -1.66 -9.63 20.95
N HIS A 111 -1.60 -10.97 20.87
CA HIS A 111 -2.74 -11.86 20.72
C HIS A 111 -3.68 -11.46 19.57
N ILE A 112 -3.11 -10.99 18.46
CA ILE A 112 -3.95 -10.68 17.29
C ILE A 112 -4.40 -11.98 16.61
N PRO A 113 -5.63 -12.04 16.12
CA PRO A 113 -6.16 -13.27 15.50
C PRO A 113 -5.67 -13.49 14.06
N TRP A 114 -5.36 -12.43 13.32
CA TRP A 114 -4.96 -12.49 11.91
C TRP A 114 -3.75 -11.59 11.61
N VAL A 115 -2.82 -12.11 10.82
CA VAL A 115 -1.76 -11.33 10.17
C VAL A 115 -2.02 -11.36 8.67
N ILE A 116 -2.15 -10.19 8.03
CA ILE A 116 -2.33 -10.07 6.59
C ILE A 116 -0.99 -9.72 5.96
N ILE A 117 -0.49 -10.62 5.11
CA ILE A 117 0.69 -10.41 4.29
C ILE A 117 0.21 -9.91 2.94
N SER A 118 0.50 -8.65 2.64
CA SER A 118 0.00 -7.99 1.43
C SER A 118 0.84 -8.28 0.19
N GLY A 119 1.25 -9.53 -0.02
CA GLY A 119 2.04 -9.96 -1.18
C GLY A 119 3.55 -9.82 -1.04
N ASN A 120 4.26 -10.37 -2.02
CA ASN A 120 5.71 -10.41 -2.09
C ASN A 120 6.35 -11.01 -0.83
N LEU A 121 5.86 -12.19 -0.44
CA LEU A 121 6.30 -12.88 0.77
C LEU A 121 7.79 -13.24 0.68
N PHE A 122 8.21 -13.75 -0.48
CA PHE A 122 9.60 -14.13 -0.73
C PHE A 122 10.10 -13.53 -2.02
N HIS A 123 11.41 -13.25 -2.08
CA HIS A 123 12.07 -12.77 -3.28
C HIS A 123 12.71 -13.91 -4.07
N LEU A 124 12.50 -13.90 -5.39
CA LEU A 124 13.23 -14.76 -6.31
C LEU A 124 13.50 -14.00 -7.61
N ASP A 125 14.78 -13.81 -7.95
CA ASP A 125 15.13 -13.16 -9.21
C ASP A 125 14.82 -14.08 -10.40
N VAL A 126 13.84 -13.65 -11.19
CA VAL A 126 13.37 -14.26 -12.44
C VAL A 126 13.66 -13.37 -13.66
N THR A 127 14.30 -12.21 -13.48
CA THR A 127 14.52 -11.19 -14.53
C THR A 127 15.67 -11.53 -15.48
N ILE A 128 16.57 -12.45 -15.10
CA ILE A 128 17.81 -12.80 -15.82
C ILE A 128 17.55 -13.85 -16.92
N ALA A 129 16.53 -13.65 -17.76
CA ALA A 129 16.12 -14.62 -18.79
C ALA A 129 16.23 -14.05 -20.22
N GLY A 130 17.45 -13.95 -20.74
CA GLY A 130 17.77 -13.57 -22.12
C GLY A 130 18.94 -14.38 -22.72
N LYS A 131 19.06 -14.40 -24.05
CA LYS A 131 20.05 -15.19 -24.85
C LYS A 131 21.54 -14.92 -24.52
N ASN A 132 21.85 -13.96 -23.65
CA ASN A 132 23.20 -13.54 -23.28
C ASN A 132 23.51 -13.81 -21.80
N GLN A 133 23.43 -15.07 -21.35
CA GLN A 133 24.16 -15.42 -20.14
C GLN A 133 25.63 -15.68 -20.48
N GLY A 134 26.50 -14.79 -20.02
CA GLY A 134 27.84 -15.19 -19.62
C GLY A 134 27.74 -15.98 -18.31
N PHE A 135 28.42 -17.12 -18.25
CA PHE A 135 28.49 -18.07 -17.13
C PHE A 135 28.86 -17.47 -15.74
N ARG A 136 29.14 -16.17 -15.63
CA ARG A 136 29.53 -15.48 -14.38
C ARG A 136 28.39 -14.85 -13.58
N ALA A 137 27.22 -14.55 -14.18
CA ALA A 137 26.13 -13.85 -13.48
C ALA A 137 25.32 -14.72 -12.51
N MET A 138 25.39 -16.05 -12.64
CA MET A 138 24.73 -16.99 -11.71
C MET A 138 25.62 -17.41 -10.53
N ALA A 139 26.85 -16.88 -10.43
CA ALA A 139 27.80 -17.21 -9.37
C ALA A 139 27.57 -16.45 -8.05
N THR A 140 26.65 -15.47 -8.02
CA THR A 140 26.43 -14.58 -6.86
C THR A 140 25.10 -14.81 -6.13
N ASP A 141 24.15 -15.54 -6.73
CA ASP A 141 23.04 -16.13 -5.97
C ASP A 141 23.67 -17.32 -5.21
N THR A 142 23.50 -17.39 -3.89
CA THR A 142 23.97 -18.50 -3.02
C THR A 142 23.47 -19.90 -3.44
N SER A 143 22.80 -20.00 -4.60
CA SER A 143 22.53 -21.20 -5.37
C SER A 143 23.76 -21.96 -5.87
N TYR A 144 24.96 -21.37 -5.85
CA TYR A 144 26.22 -22.12 -5.85
C TYR A 144 26.50 -22.68 -4.44
N THR A 145 25.70 -23.65 -4.00
CA THR A 145 26.20 -24.56 -2.97
C THR A 145 26.85 -25.74 -3.66
N ASN A 146 28.02 -26.14 -3.19
CA ASN A 146 28.50 -27.50 -3.38
C ASN A 146 27.36 -28.45 -2.97
N GLY A 147 26.82 -29.24 -3.92
CA GLY A 147 25.91 -30.31 -3.56
C GLY A 147 26.56 -31.23 -2.54
N SER A 148 25.77 -32.09 -1.90
CA SER A 148 26.25 -33.10 -0.93
C SER A 148 27.38 -34.01 -1.43
N ASN A 149 27.68 -33.97 -2.75
CA ASN A 149 28.76 -34.71 -3.41
C ASN A 149 29.85 -33.81 -4.04
N GLY A 150 29.94 -32.52 -3.72
CA GLY A 150 31.03 -31.65 -4.23
C GLY A 150 30.93 -31.27 -5.72
N HIS A 151 29.78 -31.47 -6.37
CA HIS A 151 29.54 -31.02 -7.74
C HIS A 151 28.59 -29.82 -7.78
N SER A 152 28.98 -28.76 -8.48
CA SER A 152 28.15 -27.60 -8.79
C SER A 152 27.06 -28.01 -9.79
N GLY A 153 25.80 -28.02 -9.35
CA GLY A 153 24.64 -28.35 -10.18
C GLY A 153 23.72 -27.15 -10.38
N PHE A 154 23.14 -27.02 -11.57
CA PHE A 154 22.08 -26.06 -11.83
C PHE A 154 20.83 -26.45 -11.06
N ARG A 155 20.36 -25.57 -10.15
CA ARG A 155 19.08 -25.77 -9.45
C ARG A 155 17.92 -25.44 -10.38
N THR A 156 16.90 -26.30 -10.40
CA THR A 156 15.65 -26.05 -11.10
C THR A 156 14.88 -24.90 -10.44
N MET A 157 13.95 -24.28 -11.17
CA MET A 157 13.06 -23.25 -10.61
C MET A 157 12.30 -23.76 -9.37
N GLU A 158 11.86 -25.03 -9.39
CA GLU A 158 11.12 -25.64 -8.28
C GLU A 158 12.02 -25.81 -7.03
N GLU A 159 13.29 -26.18 -7.21
CA GLU A 159 14.26 -26.25 -6.11
C GLU A 159 14.57 -24.86 -5.54
N ARG A 160 14.69 -23.83 -6.39
CA ARG A 160 14.88 -22.44 -5.94
C ARG A 160 13.67 -21.94 -5.14
N ILE A 161 12.45 -22.20 -5.61
CA ILE A 161 11.22 -21.86 -4.89
C ILE A 161 11.18 -22.60 -3.54
N ALA A 162 11.44 -23.91 -3.53
CA ALA A 162 11.45 -24.71 -2.31
C ALA A 162 12.43 -24.18 -1.27
N GLN A 163 13.61 -23.71 -1.69
CA GLN A 163 14.60 -23.09 -0.79
C GLN A 163 14.12 -21.77 -0.20
N ARG A 164 13.45 -20.92 -1.01
CA ARG A 164 12.87 -19.68 -0.51
C ARG A 164 11.74 -19.97 0.47
N ILE A 165 10.87 -20.94 0.18
CA ILE A 165 9.81 -21.38 1.09
C ILE A 165 10.41 -21.94 2.39
N ALA A 166 11.46 -22.77 2.32
CA ALA A 166 12.15 -23.26 3.50
C ALA A 166 12.73 -22.12 4.35
N ARG A 167 13.23 -21.06 3.73
CA ARG A 167 13.68 -19.86 4.45
C ARG A 167 12.52 -19.10 5.09
N VAL A 168 11.38 -18.96 4.42
CA VAL A 168 10.17 -18.38 5.02
C VAL A 168 9.73 -19.20 6.22
N LYS A 169 9.69 -20.53 6.10
CA LYS A 169 9.38 -21.45 7.19
C LYS A 169 10.31 -21.26 8.37
N GLN A 170 11.62 -21.14 8.14
CA GLN A 170 12.61 -20.87 9.18
C GLN A 170 12.33 -19.56 9.92
N LEU A 171 11.90 -18.51 9.20
CA LEU A 171 11.56 -17.23 9.80
C LEU A 171 10.19 -17.25 10.50
N SER A 172 9.28 -18.15 10.13
CA SER A 172 7.94 -18.27 10.74
C SER A 172 7.84 -19.30 11.86
N THR A 173 8.93 -20.02 12.17
CA THR A 173 8.96 -21.07 13.20
C THR A 173 10.07 -20.88 14.22
N ASP A 174 9.88 -21.41 15.43
CA ASP A 174 10.90 -21.50 16.47
C ASP A 174 11.94 -22.60 16.15
N GLU A 175 12.94 -22.77 17.01
CA GLU A 175 13.98 -23.80 16.86
C GLU A 175 13.44 -25.24 16.90
N LYS A 176 12.22 -25.45 17.46
CA LYS A 176 11.52 -26.73 17.54
C LYS A 176 10.58 -26.95 16.35
N GLY A 177 10.48 -25.98 15.44
CA GLY A 177 9.57 -26.03 14.29
C GLY A 177 8.13 -25.62 14.60
N ASN A 178 7.83 -25.14 15.82
CA ASN A 178 6.50 -24.63 16.15
C ASN A 178 6.30 -23.25 15.51
N PRO A 179 5.06 -22.89 15.12
CA PRO A 179 4.77 -21.55 14.63
C PRO A 179 5.13 -20.48 15.67
N LEU A 180 5.76 -19.39 15.21
CA LEU A 180 5.95 -18.18 16.03
C LEU A 180 4.66 -17.40 16.25
N PHE A 181 3.62 -17.67 15.46
CA PHE A 181 2.32 -17.04 15.54
C PHE A 181 1.21 -18.10 15.47
N SER A 182 0.39 -18.14 16.52
CA SER A 182 -0.68 -19.13 16.72
C SER A 182 -2.00 -18.74 16.05
N GLY A 183 -2.15 -17.49 15.62
CA GLY A 183 -3.26 -17.02 14.79
C GLY A 183 -3.13 -17.44 13.32
N GLU A 184 -4.00 -16.91 12.46
CA GLU A 184 -4.00 -17.23 11.03
C GLU A 184 -3.17 -16.23 10.22
N LEU A 185 -2.26 -16.74 9.39
CA LEU A 185 -1.55 -15.93 8.40
C LEU A 185 -2.37 -15.91 7.10
N LYS A 186 -2.75 -14.73 6.65
CA LYS A 186 -3.50 -14.52 5.40
C LYS A 186 -2.59 -13.90 4.36
N LEU A 187 -2.38 -14.56 3.23
CA LEU A 187 -1.52 -14.07 2.15
C LEU A 187 -2.35 -13.70 0.93
N SER A 188 -2.13 -12.48 0.44
CA SER A 188 -2.44 -12.11 -0.94
C SER A 188 -1.22 -12.38 -1.80
N PHE A 189 -1.35 -12.98 -2.98
CA PHE A 189 -0.21 -13.00 -3.91
C PHE A 189 0.02 -11.61 -4.51
N GLY A 190 1.29 -11.22 -4.60
CA GLY A 190 1.73 -9.95 -5.14
C GLY A 190 2.50 -10.11 -6.45
N LYS A 191 3.31 -9.08 -6.76
CA LYS A 191 4.07 -9.00 -7.99
C LYS A 191 5.12 -10.10 -8.13
N THR A 192 5.78 -10.48 -7.04
CA THR A 192 6.84 -11.50 -7.07
C THR A 192 6.28 -12.87 -7.38
N GLU A 193 5.20 -13.27 -6.70
CA GLU A 193 4.52 -14.53 -6.96
C GLU A 193 4.01 -14.58 -8.39
N THR A 194 3.43 -13.47 -8.88
CA THR A 194 2.97 -13.32 -10.27
C THR A 194 4.14 -13.46 -11.27
N ALA A 195 5.28 -12.83 -11.00
CA ALA A 195 6.46 -12.90 -11.85
C ALA A 195 7.05 -14.32 -11.93
N ILE A 196 7.04 -15.05 -10.81
CA ILE A 196 7.45 -16.46 -10.74
C ILE A 196 6.53 -17.34 -11.59
N VAL A 197 5.22 -17.12 -11.51
CA VAL A 197 4.24 -17.84 -12.33
C VAL A 197 4.43 -17.51 -13.81
N ASN A 198 4.52 -16.22 -14.16
CA ASN A 198 4.80 -15.75 -15.53
C ASN A 198 6.06 -16.41 -16.11
N TYR A 199 7.14 -16.45 -15.32
CA TYR A 199 8.39 -17.07 -15.73
C TYR A 199 8.22 -18.57 -16.00
N TRP A 200 7.57 -19.29 -15.08
CA TRP A 200 7.33 -20.72 -15.25
C TRP A 200 6.45 -21.01 -16.46
N VAL A 201 5.38 -20.23 -16.68
CA VAL A 201 4.53 -20.33 -17.86
C VAL A 201 5.32 -20.05 -19.14
N GLY A 202 6.20 -19.05 -19.12
CA GLY A 202 7.12 -18.75 -20.21
C GLY A 202 8.08 -19.91 -20.53
N GLU A 203 8.64 -20.56 -19.52
CA GLU A 203 9.49 -21.74 -19.69
C GLU A 203 8.69 -22.96 -20.18
N LYS A 204 7.47 -23.16 -19.69
CA LYS A 204 6.56 -24.20 -20.19
C LYS A 204 6.19 -23.97 -21.64
N ALA A 205 5.86 -22.73 -22.00
CA ALA A 205 5.62 -22.30 -23.36
C ALA A 205 6.82 -22.60 -24.26
N ARG A 206 8.03 -22.20 -23.85
CA ARG A 206 9.29 -22.49 -24.59
C ARG A 206 9.49 -23.99 -24.79
N LYS A 207 9.32 -24.79 -23.73
CA LYS A 207 9.46 -26.25 -23.80
C LYS A 207 8.41 -26.86 -24.74
N TYR A 208 7.15 -26.46 -24.60
CA TYR A 208 6.05 -26.88 -25.45
C TYR A 208 6.36 -26.56 -26.93
N THR A 209 6.69 -25.31 -27.26
CA THR A 209 7.06 -24.89 -28.61
C THR A 209 8.28 -25.67 -29.15
N LYS A 210 9.31 -25.91 -28.33
CA LYS A 210 10.50 -26.67 -28.73
C LYS A 210 10.15 -28.12 -29.08
N GLU A 211 9.30 -28.76 -28.28
CA GLU A 211 8.83 -30.12 -28.53
C GLU A 211 7.96 -30.19 -29.80
N GLN A 212 7.06 -29.22 -30.00
CA GLN A 212 6.25 -29.14 -31.22
C GLN A 212 7.12 -28.94 -32.47
N LYS A 213 8.10 -28.02 -32.41
CA LYS A 213 9.08 -27.86 -33.51
C LYS A 213 9.86 -29.13 -33.78
N ALA A 214 10.25 -29.89 -32.74
CA ALA A 214 10.95 -31.15 -32.92
C ALA A 214 10.08 -32.20 -33.67
N ILE A 215 8.79 -32.29 -33.35
CA ILE A 215 7.82 -33.15 -34.03
C ILE A 215 7.69 -32.76 -35.51
N VAL A 216 7.52 -31.47 -35.80
CA VAL A 216 7.38 -30.95 -37.17
C VAL A 216 8.66 -31.16 -37.97
N LYS A 217 9.83 -30.84 -37.41
CA LYS A 217 11.14 -31.10 -38.05
C LYS A 217 11.37 -32.57 -38.34
N ALA A 218 10.96 -33.47 -37.45
CA ALA A 218 11.03 -34.92 -37.69
C ALA A 218 10.10 -35.34 -38.84
N GLY A 219 8.91 -34.74 -38.95
CA GLY A 219 8.02 -34.86 -40.11
C GLY A 219 8.69 -34.41 -41.40
N MET A 220 9.24 -33.19 -41.43
CA MET A 220 9.92 -32.63 -42.60
C MET A 220 11.12 -33.49 -43.05
N LYS A 221 11.91 -34.01 -42.10
CA LYS A 221 13.03 -34.91 -42.41
C LYS A 221 12.56 -36.20 -43.07
N ARG A 222 11.43 -36.76 -42.62
CA ARG A 222 10.81 -37.96 -43.23
C ARG A 222 10.27 -37.66 -44.62
N ALA A 223 9.51 -36.57 -44.79
CA ALA A 223 8.99 -36.14 -46.08
C ALA A 223 10.11 -35.91 -47.09
N LYS A 224 11.18 -35.19 -46.70
CA LYS A 224 12.37 -34.98 -47.54
C LYS A 224 13.01 -36.29 -47.97
N LYS A 225 13.25 -37.22 -47.04
CA LYS A 225 13.84 -38.52 -47.35
C LYS A 225 13.01 -39.30 -48.39
N ARG A 226 11.68 -39.32 -48.23
CA ARG A 226 10.79 -39.98 -49.20
C ARG A 226 10.79 -39.28 -50.56
N LEU A 227 10.84 -37.95 -50.58
CA LEU A 227 10.94 -37.16 -51.80
C LEU A 227 12.23 -37.52 -52.57
N ASP A 228 13.37 -37.55 -51.89
CA ASP A 228 14.66 -37.95 -52.47
C ASP A 228 14.64 -39.41 -52.98
N GLU A 229 13.93 -40.32 -52.30
CA GLU A 229 13.73 -41.71 -52.72
C GLU A 229 12.83 -41.82 -53.98
N THR A 230 11.73 -41.06 -54.02
CA THR A 230 10.82 -41.01 -55.18
C THR A 230 11.48 -40.35 -56.39
N GLU A 231 12.29 -39.30 -56.22
CA GLU A 231 13.08 -38.69 -57.31
C GLU A 231 14.05 -39.70 -57.92
N LYS A 232 14.73 -40.50 -57.09
CA LYS A 232 15.61 -41.58 -57.56
C LYS A 232 14.82 -42.65 -58.32
N ALA A 233 13.62 -43.01 -57.85
CA ALA A 233 12.75 -43.95 -58.55
C ALA A 233 12.31 -43.41 -59.91
N ILE A 234 11.89 -42.14 -60.00
CA ILE A 234 11.56 -41.47 -61.27
C ILE A 234 12.76 -41.45 -62.21
N ALA A 235 13.95 -41.10 -61.71
CA ALA A 235 15.17 -41.09 -62.52
C ALA A 235 15.52 -42.49 -63.06
N ALA A 236 15.34 -43.54 -62.26
CA ALA A 236 15.51 -44.92 -62.70
C ALA A 236 14.44 -45.34 -63.73
N LEU A 237 13.18 -45.02 -63.49
CA LEU A 237 12.07 -45.29 -64.42
C LEU A 237 12.24 -44.54 -65.76
N ASN A 238 12.74 -43.31 -65.75
CA ASN A 238 13.04 -42.55 -66.98
C ASN A 238 14.20 -43.17 -67.78
N ARG A 239 15.20 -43.76 -67.10
CA ARG A 239 16.27 -44.53 -67.74
C ARG A 239 15.71 -45.79 -68.37
N ASP A 240 14.90 -46.55 -67.64
CA ASP A 240 14.20 -47.73 -68.15
C ASP A 240 13.34 -47.36 -69.37
N PHE A 241 12.53 -46.30 -69.27
CA PHE A 241 11.70 -45.81 -70.36
C PHE A 241 12.52 -45.47 -71.60
N SER A 242 13.65 -44.77 -71.44
CA SER A 242 14.54 -44.41 -72.54
C SER A 242 15.16 -45.64 -73.21
N GLU A 243 15.56 -46.63 -72.41
CA GLU A 243 16.10 -47.89 -72.92
C GLU A 243 15.05 -48.69 -73.71
N TRP A 244 13.84 -48.82 -73.17
CA TRP A 244 12.74 -49.53 -73.85
C TRP A 244 12.20 -48.78 -75.06
N ASN A 245 12.18 -47.45 -75.04
CA ASN A 245 11.80 -46.62 -76.19
C ASN A 245 12.83 -46.72 -77.33
N ARG A 246 14.10 -46.98 -77.02
CA ARG A 246 15.10 -47.34 -78.03
C ARG A 246 14.76 -48.66 -78.72
N PHE A 247 14.34 -49.69 -77.98
CA PHE A 247 13.83 -50.94 -78.58
C PHE A 247 12.56 -50.73 -79.41
N LEU A 248 11.76 -49.69 -79.13
CA LEU A 248 10.62 -49.37 -79.99
C LEU A 248 11.04 -48.80 -81.36
N LYS A 249 12.15 -48.06 -81.42
CA LYS A 249 12.65 -47.37 -82.62
C LYS A 249 13.65 -48.17 -83.45
N ASP A 250 14.40 -49.09 -82.83
CA ASP A 250 15.49 -49.84 -83.45
C ASP A 250 15.13 -51.33 -83.61
N GLU A 251 14.89 -51.76 -84.85
CA GLU A 251 14.45 -53.12 -85.16
C GLU A 251 15.56 -54.17 -84.96
N ASP A 252 16.82 -53.81 -85.21
CA ASP A 252 17.97 -54.69 -85.03
C ASP A 252 18.25 -54.91 -83.54
N ALA A 253 18.09 -53.87 -82.72
CA ALA A 253 18.15 -53.99 -81.27
C ALA A 253 17.05 -54.89 -80.69
N ARG A 254 15.84 -54.90 -81.27
CA ARG A 254 14.76 -55.85 -80.88
C ARG A 254 15.10 -57.29 -81.21
N LYS A 255 15.55 -57.54 -82.45
CA LYS A 255 15.92 -58.88 -82.92
C LYS A 255 17.08 -59.45 -82.09
N LYS A 256 18.10 -58.64 -81.80
CA LYS A 256 19.25 -59.01 -80.97
C LYS A 256 18.86 -59.39 -79.54
N ASN A 257 17.86 -58.74 -78.96
CA ASN A 257 17.40 -58.99 -77.59
C ASN A 257 16.19 -59.93 -77.49
N SER A 258 15.69 -60.48 -78.60
CA SER A 258 14.56 -61.42 -78.66
C SER A 258 13.25 -60.88 -78.05
N VAL A 259 12.92 -59.60 -78.27
CA VAL A 259 11.71 -58.95 -77.73
C VAL A 259 10.77 -58.53 -78.86
N THR A 260 9.46 -58.81 -78.76
CA THR A 260 8.50 -58.41 -79.81
C THR A 260 8.11 -56.94 -79.68
N LYS A 261 7.60 -56.35 -80.78
CA LYS A 261 7.09 -54.98 -80.76
C LYS A 261 5.94 -54.81 -79.75
N LYS A 262 5.12 -55.86 -79.58
CA LYS A 262 4.02 -55.89 -78.60
C LYS A 262 4.57 -55.87 -77.17
N ASP A 263 5.54 -56.72 -76.85
CA ASP A 263 6.19 -56.78 -75.55
C ASP A 263 6.80 -55.45 -75.11
N VAL A 264 7.46 -54.74 -76.05
CA VAL A 264 8.02 -53.41 -75.82
C VAL A 264 6.92 -52.37 -75.56
N THR A 265 5.80 -52.46 -76.28
CA THR A 265 4.68 -51.53 -76.14
C THR A 265 3.95 -51.72 -74.81
N ASP A 266 3.71 -52.97 -74.40
CA ASP A 266 3.10 -53.32 -73.12
C ASP A 266 4.00 -52.88 -71.95
N THR A 267 5.31 -53.14 -72.05
CA THR A 267 6.28 -52.72 -71.01
C THR A 267 6.40 -51.19 -70.92
N LEU A 268 6.39 -50.47 -72.05
CA LEU A 268 6.37 -49.00 -72.05
C LEU A 268 5.08 -48.45 -71.42
N SER A 269 3.94 -49.12 -71.64
CA SER A 269 2.67 -48.75 -70.99
C SER A 269 2.75 -48.93 -69.47
N GLU A 270 3.32 -50.03 -68.99
CA GLU A 270 3.55 -50.27 -67.55
C GLU A 270 4.54 -49.26 -66.94
N ILE A 271 5.66 -48.97 -67.60
CA ILE A 271 6.62 -47.95 -67.14
C ILE A 271 5.97 -46.57 -67.10
N THR A 272 5.12 -46.23 -68.07
CA THR A 272 4.39 -44.95 -68.10
C THR A 272 3.45 -44.86 -66.91
N LYS A 273 2.71 -45.93 -66.61
CA LYS A 273 1.83 -45.99 -65.44
C LYS A 273 2.61 -45.84 -64.12
N GLU A 274 3.74 -46.53 -63.97
CA GLU A 274 4.62 -46.39 -62.80
C GLU A 274 5.22 -44.98 -62.69
N LEU A 275 5.56 -44.34 -63.81
CA LEU A 275 6.04 -42.95 -63.85
C LEU A 275 4.95 -41.97 -63.41
N ASP A 276 3.73 -42.14 -63.88
CA ASP A 276 2.60 -41.28 -63.53
C ASP A 276 2.24 -41.43 -62.04
N GLU A 277 2.24 -42.66 -61.52
CA GLU A 277 2.08 -42.94 -60.09
C GLU A 277 3.21 -42.30 -59.25
N ALA A 278 4.46 -42.44 -59.68
CA ALA A 278 5.61 -41.84 -58.99
C ALA A 278 5.59 -40.31 -59.01
N ARG A 279 5.19 -39.70 -60.14
CA ARG A 279 5.05 -38.24 -60.28
C ARG A 279 3.94 -37.69 -59.39
N LEU A 280 2.79 -38.37 -59.35
CA LEU A 280 1.69 -38.02 -58.46
C LEU A 280 2.13 -38.09 -56.99
N GLN A 281 2.86 -39.14 -56.62
CA GLN A 281 3.43 -39.32 -55.29
C GLN A 281 4.45 -38.23 -54.94
N MET A 282 5.30 -37.83 -55.88
CA MET A 282 6.26 -36.73 -55.71
C MET A 282 5.54 -35.39 -55.45
N GLN A 283 4.47 -35.10 -56.20
CA GLN A 283 3.67 -33.89 -56.00
C GLN A 283 3.00 -33.88 -54.63
N GLN A 284 2.44 -35.01 -54.20
CA GLN A 284 1.84 -35.17 -52.87
C GLN A 284 2.85 -34.94 -51.74
N LEU A 285 4.06 -35.50 -51.85
CA LEU A 285 5.13 -35.32 -50.86
C LEU A 285 5.66 -33.88 -50.83
N ALA A 286 5.69 -33.19 -51.98
CA ALA A 286 6.04 -31.77 -52.05
C ALA A 286 5.01 -30.90 -51.32
N THR A 287 3.71 -31.14 -51.53
CA THR A 287 2.62 -30.46 -50.81
C THR A 287 2.70 -30.73 -49.30
N GLU A 288 2.96 -31.97 -48.88
CA GLU A 288 3.13 -32.32 -47.46
C GLU A 288 4.28 -31.53 -46.82
N LYS A 289 5.42 -31.43 -47.52
CA LYS A 289 6.61 -30.73 -47.04
C LYS A 289 6.39 -29.23 -46.89
N GLU A 290 5.71 -28.59 -47.85
CA GLU A 290 5.38 -27.16 -47.74
C GLU A 290 4.37 -26.90 -46.61
N PHE A 291 3.34 -27.73 -46.48
CA PHE A 291 2.42 -27.65 -45.35
C PHE A 291 3.12 -27.78 -43.99
N LEU A 292 4.09 -28.70 -43.85
CA LEU A 292 4.87 -28.84 -42.62
C LEU A 292 5.78 -27.63 -42.34
N LYS A 293 6.30 -26.95 -43.37
CA LYS A 293 7.05 -25.70 -43.19
C LYS A 293 6.15 -24.57 -42.67
N GLU A 294 4.94 -24.46 -43.18
CA GLU A 294 3.96 -23.48 -42.69
C GLU A 294 3.63 -23.71 -41.22
N ILE A 295 3.43 -24.98 -40.81
CA ILE A 295 3.25 -25.33 -39.40
C ILE A 295 4.50 -24.98 -38.58
N GLU A 296 5.71 -25.26 -39.07
CA GLU A 296 6.94 -24.91 -38.35
C GLU A 296 7.03 -23.40 -38.09
N ALA A 297 6.68 -22.58 -39.09
CA ALA A 297 6.65 -21.13 -38.98
C ALA A 297 5.55 -20.65 -38.02
N ALA A 298 4.38 -21.29 -38.02
CA ALA A 298 3.27 -20.98 -37.12
C ALA A 298 3.55 -21.40 -35.65
N THR A 299 4.47 -22.36 -35.44
CA THR A 299 4.86 -22.88 -34.11
C THR A 299 5.84 -21.92 -33.42
N ILE A 300 5.42 -20.70 -33.12
CA ILE A 300 6.18 -19.72 -32.33
C ILE A 300 5.56 -19.55 -30.95
N GLN A 301 6.39 -19.16 -29.97
CA GLN A 301 5.98 -19.06 -28.57
C GLN A 301 4.79 -18.10 -28.38
N SER A 302 4.70 -17.03 -29.17
CA SER A 302 3.63 -16.03 -29.13
C SER A 302 2.28 -16.54 -29.67
N ASN A 303 2.25 -17.70 -30.33
CA ASN A 303 1.04 -18.28 -30.92
C ASN A 303 0.43 -19.39 -30.04
N ILE A 304 0.80 -19.47 -28.77
CA ILE A 304 0.17 -20.40 -27.83
C ILE A 304 -1.24 -19.91 -27.52
N ASP A 305 -2.19 -20.84 -27.53
CA ASP A 305 -3.60 -20.59 -27.20
C ASP A 305 -3.71 -19.89 -25.83
N PRO A 306 -4.37 -18.71 -25.74
CA PRO A 306 -4.62 -18.02 -24.49
C PRO A 306 -5.28 -18.89 -23.43
N GLU A 307 -6.17 -19.82 -23.82
CA GLU A 307 -6.85 -20.73 -22.88
C GLU A 307 -5.85 -21.71 -22.25
N LEU A 308 -4.95 -22.26 -23.05
CA LEU A 308 -3.89 -23.15 -22.58
C LEU A 308 -2.91 -22.42 -21.66
N SER A 309 -2.50 -21.21 -22.06
CA SER A 309 -1.65 -20.35 -21.24
C SER A 309 -2.31 -20.06 -19.88
N ASN A 310 -3.58 -19.66 -19.88
CA ASN A 310 -4.34 -19.39 -18.66
C ASN A 310 -4.45 -20.63 -17.76
N LYS A 311 -4.64 -21.83 -18.33
CA LYS A 311 -4.62 -23.07 -17.53
C LYS A 311 -3.26 -23.36 -16.93
N TRP A 312 -2.17 -23.14 -17.65
CA TRP A 312 -0.82 -23.24 -17.07
C TRP A 312 -0.62 -22.24 -15.92
N PHE A 313 -1.12 -21.02 -16.08
CA PHE A 313 -1.14 -20.01 -15.01
C PHE A 313 -1.86 -20.52 -13.76
N LEU A 314 -3.13 -20.91 -13.88
CA LEU A 314 -3.97 -21.36 -12.76
C LEU A 314 -3.39 -22.61 -12.07
N ASN A 315 -2.89 -23.57 -12.85
CA ASN A 315 -2.29 -24.79 -12.30
C ASN A 315 -1.02 -24.49 -11.50
N PHE A 316 -0.17 -23.58 -11.97
CA PHE A 316 1.04 -23.24 -11.25
C PHE A 316 0.75 -22.34 -10.03
N TYR A 317 -0.22 -21.44 -10.10
CA TYR A 317 -0.73 -20.74 -8.93
C TYR A 317 -1.20 -21.72 -7.86
N SER A 318 -2.06 -22.68 -8.21
CA SER A 318 -2.54 -23.68 -7.25
C SER A 318 -1.40 -24.54 -6.69
N LYS A 319 -0.42 -24.92 -7.52
CA LYS A 319 0.79 -25.62 -7.06
C LYS A 319 1.57 -24.79 -6.04
N LEU A 320 1.82 -23.52 -6.33
CA LEU A 320 2.56 -22.63 -5.43
C LEU A 320 1.81 -22.39 -4.11
N ILE A 321 0.49 -22.19 -4.18
CA ILE A 321 -0.39 -22.06 -3.01
C ILE A 321 -0.25 -23.31 -2.13
N LYS A 322 -0.42 -24.50 -2.70
CA LYS A 322 -0.29 -25.76 -1.95
C LYS A 322 1.08 -25.94 -1.33
N MET A 323 2.15 -25.56 -2.01
CA MET A 323 3.51 -25.61 -1.45
C MET A 323 3.66 -24.68 -0.25
N LEU A 324 3.12 -23.46 -0.33
CA LEU A 324 3.18 -22.48 0.76
C LEU A 324 2.33 -22.91 1.96
N GLU A 325 1.07 -23.29 1.73
CA GLU A 325 0.13 -23.72 2.78
C GLU A 325 0.57 -25.02 3.47
N ALA A 326 1.32 -25.89 2.77
CA ALA A 326 1.86 -27.11 3.36
C ALA A 326 3.12 -26.87 4.21
N GLU A 327 3.97 -25.92 3.83
CA GLU A 327 5.26 -25.70 4.48
C GLU A 327 5.24 -24.63 5.58
N ILE A 328 4.36 -23.63 5.46
CA ILE A 328 4.27 -22.50 6.38
C ILE A 328 3.06 -22.72 7.31
N PRO A 329 3.28 -22.92 8.62
CA PRO A 329 2.19 -23.14 9.56
C PRO A 329 1.14 -22.02 9.56
N ASN A 330 -0.13 -22.40 9.69
CA ASN A 330 -1.29 -21.48 9.80
C ASN A 330 -1.45 -20.50 8.62
N LEU A 331 -0.76 -20.73 7.49
CA LEU A 331 -0.86 -19.90 6.30
C LEU A 331 -2.05 -20.31 5.43
N LYS A 332 -2.82 -19.30 5.02
CA LYS A 332 -3.86 -19.42 4.01
C LYS A 332 -3.68 -18.35 2.95
N VAL A 333 -3.63 -18.78 1.68
CA VAL A 333 -3.68 -17.84 0.55
C VAL A 333 -5.14 -17.52 0.28
N ILE A 334 -5.50 -16.24 0.37
CA ILE A 334 -6.89 -15.79 0.28
C ILE A 334 -7.26 -15.17 -1.06
N ALA A 335 -6.28 -14.76 -1.86
CA ALA A 335 -6.50 -14.21 -3.19
C ALA A 335 -5.19 -14.09 -3.99
N THR A 336 -5.34 -13.94 -5.30
CA THR A 336 -4.28 -13.50 -6.22
C THR A 336 -4.63 -12.13 -6.80
N GLY A 337 -3.85 -11.09 -6.46
CA GLY A 337 -4.11 -9.71 -6.89
C GLY A 337 -4.79 -8.87 -5.80
N ASP A 338 -5.80 -8.09 -6.19
CA ASP A 338 -6.57 -7.26 -5.25
C ASP A 338 -7.45 -8.12 -4.33
N VAL A 339 -7.52 -7.76 -3.06
CA VAL A 339 -8.25 -8.52 -2.04
C VAL A 339 -9.25 -7.63 -1.34
N TYR A 340 -10.48 -8.10 -1.19
CA TYR A 340 -11.48 -7.48 -0.34
C TYR A 340 -11.64 -8.32 0.92
N ILE A 341 -11.61 -7.67 2.07
CA ILE A 341 -11.61 -8.27 3.39
C ILE A 341 -12.73 -7.64 4.19
N LYS A 342 -13.57 -8.45 4.84
CA LYS A 342 -14.68 -7.98 5.66
C LYS A 342 -14.48 -8.34 7.12
N THR A 343 -14.65 -7.36 8.02
CA THR A 343 -14.63 -7.56 9.48
C THR A 343 -15.76 -6.76 10.11
N GLY A 344 -16.72 -7.45 10.71
CA GLY A 344 -17.99 -6.82 11.08
C GLY A 344 -18.66 -6.20 9.85
N ASP A 345 -19.00 -4.91 9.94
CA ASP A 345 -19.61 -4.15 8.86
C ASP A 345 -18.60 -3.45 7.94
N LEU A 346 -17.31 -3.45 8.29
CA LEU A 346 -16.27 -2.81 7.49
C LEU A 346 -15.77 -3.72 6.37
N VAL A 347 -15.60 -3.15 5.18
CA VAL A 347 -14.95 -3.77 4.04
C VAL A 347 -13.70 -2.99 3.69
N ALA A 348 -12.55 -3.65 3.78
CA ALA A 348 -11.26 -3.12 3.36
C ALA A 348 -10.82 -3.74 2.04
N LYS A 349 -10.23 -2.94 1.15
CA LYS A 349 -9.60 -3.40 -0.09
C LYS A 349 -8.09 -3.32 0.04
N LEU A 350 -7.40 -4.45 -0.06
CA LEU A 350 -5.97 -4.50 -0.27
C LEU A 350 -5.67 -4.48 -1.77
N LEU A 351 -5.01 -3.42 -2.23
CA LEU A 351 -4.51 -3.22 -3.58
C LEU A 351 -3.05 -3.63 -3.69
N GLN A 352 -2.69 -4.41 -4.71
CA GLN A 352 -1.28 -4.63 -5.05
C GLN A 352 -0.80 -3.51 -5.97
N ASN A 353 0.23 -2.76 -5.58
CA ASN A 353 0.79 -1.72 -6.43
C ASN A 353 1.33 -2.34 -7.74
N PRO A 354 0.78 -1.96 -8.91
CA PRO A 354 1.24 -2.51 -10.20
C PRO A 354 2.57 -1.88 -10.68
N HIS A 355 3.05 -0.81 -10.05
CA HIS A 355 4.18 -0.02 -10.52
C HIS A 355 5.33 0.03 -9.51
N ASP A 356 6.54 -0.28 -9.98
CA ASP A 356 7.78 -0.02 -9.23
C ASP A 356 8.31 1.36 -9.64
N SER A 357 7.62 2.44 -9.31
CA SER A 357 8.09 3.79 -9.66
C SER A 357 8.71 4.49 -8.46
N GLU A 358 9.81 5.19 -8.69
CA GLU A 358 10.41 6.16 -7.76
C GLU A 358 9.52 7.38 -7.49
N ASN A 359 8.46 7.53 -8.30
CA ASN A 359 7.59 8.69 -8.24
C ASN A 359 6.57 8.52 -7.11
N ASP A 360 6.64 9.42 -6.12
CA ASP A 360 5.68 9.69 -5.01
C ASP A 360 4.23 10.02 -5.49
N THR A 361 3.90 9.71 -6.75
CA THR A 361 2.57 9.94 -7.34
C THR A 361 1.65 8.74 -7.20
N HIS A 362 2.12 7.56 -6.77
CA HIS A 362 1.24 6.39 -6.66
C HIS A 362 0.06 6.64 -5.74
N MET A 363 0.32 7.15 -4.52
CA MET A 363 -0.75 7.48 -3.58
C MET A 363 -1.63 8.62 -4.08
N ASN A 364 -1.06 9.63 -4.72
CA ASN A 364 -1.85 10.69 -5.37
C ASN A 364 -2.73 10.16 -6.51
N LYS A 365 -2.23 9.23 -7.34
CA LYS A 365 -3.01 8.60 -8.43
C LYS A 365 -4.12 7.72 -7.87
N LEU A 366 -3.82 6.96 -6.81
CA LEU A 366 -4.81 6.14 -6.12
C LEU A 366 -5.91 7.01 -5.51
N TRP A 367 -5.51 8.09 -4.84
CA TRP A 367 -6.41 9.13 -4.32
C TRP A 367 -7.29 9.72 -5.43
N VAL A 368 -6.71 10.19 -6.54
CA VAL A 368 -7.48 10.71 -7.70
C VAL A 368 -8.44 9.66 -8.25
N SER A 369 -7.99 8.41 -8.39
CA SER A 369 -8.81 7.32 -8.92
C SER A 369 -10.02 7.04 -8.04
N ILE A 370 -9.82 6.94 -6.72
CA ILE A 370 -10.90 6.68 -5.76
C ILE A 370 -11.83 7.89 -5.70
N ASN A 371 -11.28 9.10 -5.69
CA ASN A 371 -12.06 10.33 -5.70
C ASN A 371 -12.98 10.40 -6.93
N ASN A 372 -12.45 10.15 -8.13
CA ASN A 372 -13.23 10.14 -9.36
C ASN A 372 -14.33 9.08 -9.34
N SER A 373 -14.06 7.89 -8.79
CA SER A 373 -15.09 6.85 -8.63
C SER A 373 -16.20 7.27 -7.67
N LEU A 374 -15.84 7.87 -6.52
CA LEU A 374 -16.82 8.44 -5.59
C LEU A 374 -17.68 9.52 -6.27
N HIS A 375 -17.05 10.40 -7.07
CA HIS A 375 -17.75 11.43 -7.86
C HIS A 375 -18.77 10.85 -8.85
N ASN A 376 -18.48 9.68 -9.41
CA ASN A 376 -19.37 8.97 -10.32
C ASN A 376 -20.48 8.18 -9.60
N GLY A 377 -20.47 8.16 -8.25
CA GLY A 377 -21.42 7.40 -7.44
C GLY A 377 -21.08 5.91 -7.30
N ASP A 378 -19.85 5.50 -7.62
CA ASP A 378 -19.41 4.12 -7.45
C ASP A 378 -19.33 3.75 -5.97
N ARG A 379 -19.83 2.56 -5.61
CA ARG A 379 -19.64 2.02 -4.25
C ARG A 379 -18.16 1.75 -4.01
N GLN A 380 -17.61 2.29 -2.92
CA GLN A 380 -16.24 2.06 -2.49
C GLN A 380 -16.17 1.22 -1.21
N PRO A 381 -15.06 0.50 -0.95
CA PRO A 381 -14.77 -0.04 0.36
C PRO A 381 -14.60 1.10 1.38
N ASP A 382 -14.79 0.80 2.67
CA ASP A 382 -14.55 1.77 3.76
C ASP A 382 -13.08 2.21 3.82
N MET A 383 -12.19 1.33 3.36
CA MET A 383 -10.75 1.49 3.51
C MET A 383 -10.01 0.84 2.35
N VAL A 384 -8.91 1.46 1.92
CA VAL A 384 -8.05 0.97 0.85
C VAL A 384 -6.61 0.92 1.33
N PHE A 385 -6.03 -0.27 1.35
CA PHE A 385 -4.64 -0.52 1.69
C PHE A 385 -3.83 -0.81 0.43
N ALA A 386 -2.86 0.03 0.10
CA ALA A 386 -1.93 -0.22 -1.00
C ALA A 386 -0.69 -0.98 -0.49
N GLY A 387 -0.61 -2.26 -0.81
CA GLY A 387 0.56 -3.11 -0.62
C GLY A 387 1.49 -3.14 -1.84
N GLY A 388 2.67 -3.74 -1.70
CA GLY A 388 3.66 -3.90 -2.75
C GLY A 388 4.97 -3.16 -2.48
N PHE A 389 5.72 -2.92 -3.56
CA PHE A 389 7.12 -2.44 -3.56
C PHE A 389 7.32 -0.94 -3.41
N ASN A 390 6.44 -0.30 -2.66
CA ASN A 390 6.48 1.14 -2.57
C ASN A 390 7.43 1.60 -1.44
N LEU A 391 8.25 2.60 -1.75
CA LEU A 391 9.37 3.08 -0.93
C LEU A 391 8.89 3.87 0.29
N THR A 392 7.70 4.46 0.24
CA THR A 392 7.33 5.55 1.17
C THR A 392 6.01 5.26 1.84
N TYR A 393 5.96 5.08 3.15
CA TYR A 393 4.68 5.02 3.84
C TYR A 393 3.97 6.37 3.75
N GLU A 394 2.75 6.39 3.21
CA GLU A 394 1.89 7.57 3.13
C GLU A 394 0.43 7.17 3.33
N ARG A 395 -0.38 8.09 3.88
CA ARG A 395 -1.83 7.91 4.06
C ARG A 395 -2.57 9.19 3.67
N TYR A 396 -3.73 8.99 3.05
CA TYR A 396 -4.69 10.04 2.70
C TYR A 396 -6.07 9.66 3.20
N ASP A 397 -6.85 10.69 3.56
CA ASP A 397 -8.27 10.56 3.77
C ASP A 397 -9.05 11.17 2.61
N LEU A 398 -10.10 10.46 2.21
CA LEU A 398 -11.11 10.93 1.28
C LEU A 398 -12.44 10.92 1.98
N VAL A 399 -13.15 12.04 1.94
CA VAL A 399 -14.54 12.11 2.38
C VAL A 399 -15.33 12.73 1.27
N TYR A 400 -16.36 12.01 0.86
CA TYR A 400 -17.21 12.40 -0.23
C TYR A 400 -18.64 12.50 0.27
N PRO A 401 -19.36 13.60 0.04
CA PRO A 401 -20.80 13.65 0.32
C PRO A 401 -21.48 12.63 -0.59
N ALA A 402 -21.97 11.53 -0.02
CA ALA A 402 -22.75 10.58 -0.79
C ALA A 402 -23.97 11.32 -1.34
N ARG A 403 -24.28 11.13 -2.62
CA ARG A 403 -25.56 11.58 -3.20
C ARG A 403 -26.71 10.74 -2.64
N ASN A 404 -26.96 10.80 -1.32
CA ASN A 404 -28.18 10.27 -0.74
C ASN A 404 -29.30 11.31 -1.00
N PRO A 405 -30.35 10.95 -1.76
CA PRO A 405 -31.49 11.83 -2.00
C PRO A 405 -32.23 12.27 -0.71
N GLU A 406 -32.12 11.49 0.37
CA GLU A 406 -32.85 11.71 1.62
C GLU A 406 -32.06 12.52 2.67
N ASP A 407 -30.72 12.46 2.66
CA ASP A 407 -29.84 13.33 3.46
C ASP A 407 -28.59 13.67 2.65
N PRO A 408 -28.59 14.78 1.87
CA PRO A 408 -27.42 15.22 1.10
C PRO A 408 -26.22 15.61 1.97
N ARG A 409 -26.34 15.55 3.30
CA ARG A 409 -25.25 15.73 4.26
C ARG A 409 -24.65 14.40 4.70
N GLN A 410 -25.11 13.25 4.20
CA GLN A 410 -24.49 11.96 4.49
C GLN A 410 -23.21 11.84 3.67
N THR A 411 -22.08 11.66 4.34
CA THR A 411 -20.77 11.51 3.71
C THR A 411 -20.32 10.05 3.79
N THR A 412 -19.50 9.64 2.84
CA THR A 412 -18.75 8.39 2.87
C THR A 412 -17.29 8.75 3.07
N THR A 413 -16.67 8.22 4.13
CA THR A 413 -15.24 8.33 4.39
C THR A 413 -14.50 7.08 3.92
N VAL A 414 -13.50 7.25 3.05
CA VAL A 414 -12.59 6.21 2.58
C VAL A 414 -11.17 6.52 3.04
N ASP A 415 -10.62 5.67 3.89
CA ASP A 415 -9.23 5.75 4.35
C ASP A 415 -8.30 5.10 3.32
N ILE A 416 -7.34 5.83 2.73
CA ILE A 416 -6.37 5.28 1.79
C ILE A 416 -4.98 5.23 2.42
N VAL A 417 -4.45 4.03 2.63
CA VAL A 417 -3.21 3.80 3.36
C VAL A 417 -2.23 3.02 2.51
N GLN A 418 -1.02 3.55 2.34
CA GLN A 418 0.08 2.76 1.80
C GLN A 418 0.76 1.98 2.92
N LEU A 419 0.90 0.66 2.77
CA LEU A 419 1.51 -0.17 3.80
C LEU A 419 3.05 -0.04 3.78
N PRO A 420 3.72 0.13 4.93
CA PRO A 420 5.18 0.18 4.99
C PRO A 420 5.75 -1.22 4.73
N MET A 421 6.83 -1.33 3.96
CA MET A 421 7.46 -2.64 3.75
C MET A 421 8.16 -3.14 5.02
N CYS A 422 8.26 -4.45 5.19
CA CYS A 422 8.86 -5.07 6.37
C CYS A 422 10.28 -5.62 6.07
N LEU A 423 11.24 -4.72 5.80
CA LEU A 423 12.64 -5.07 5.49
C LEU A 423 13.63 -4.47 6.51
N ASP A 424 14.80 -5.10 6.64
CA ASP A 424 15.92 -4.52 7.40
C ASP A 424 16.63 -3.47 6.53
N VAL A 425 16.36 -2.20 6.83
CA VAL A 425 16.88 -1.04 6.07
C VAL A 425 18.41 -0.95 6.18
N ASP A 426 18.95 -1.18 7.37
CA ASP A 426 20.39 -1.03 7.64
C ASP A 426 21.18 -2.19 7.04
N TYR A 427 20.63 -3.39 7.08
CA TYR A 427 21.19 -4.53 6.37
C TYR A 427 21.19 -4.34 4.86
N LEU A 428 20.10 -3.86 4.28
CA LEU A 428 20.01 -3.58 2.84
C LEU A 428 21.07 -2.59 2.38
N LYS A 429 21.23 -1.47 3.11
CA LYS A 429 22.23 -0.44 2.81
C LYS A 429 23.66 -0.99 2.86
N ARG A 430 24.04 -1.69 3.93
CA ARG A 430 25.39 -2.29 4.07
C ARG A 430 25.68 -3.37 3.03
N SER A 431 24.67 -4.17 2.70
CA SER A 431 24.85 -5.26 1.73
C SER A 431 24.97 -4.72 0.30
N PHE A 432 24.28 -3.62 -0.01
CA PHE A 432 24.37 -2.97 -1.31
C PHE A 432 25.80 -2.53 -1.65
N GLU A 433 26.52 -1.93 -0.70
CA GLU A 433 27.93 -1.52 -0.85
C GLU A 433 28.86 -2.66 -1.29
N ASN A 434 28.47 -3.91 -0.99
CA ASN A 434 29.27 -5.10 -1.24
C ASN A 434 28.77 -5.95 -2.42
N THR A 435 27.76 -5.49 -3.18
CA THR A 435 27.14 -6.29 -4.24
C THR A 435 27.36 -5.70 -5.63
N VAL A 436 27.87 -6.53 -6.56
CA VAL A 436 28.30 -6.11 -7.91
C VAL A 436 27.12 -5.94 -8.89
N SER A 437 25.97 -6.57 -8.63
CA SER A 437 24.73 -6.35 -9.40
C SER A 437 23.51 -6.80 -8.60
N ILE A 438 22.58 -5.89 -8.31
CA ILE A 438 21.24 -6.24 -7.82
C ILE A 438 20.21 -5.68 -8.80
N GLY A 439 19.06 -6.36 -8.92
CA GLY A 439 17.97 -5.93 -9.79
C GLY A 439 17.52 -4.48 -9.51
N PRO A 440 16.99 -3.75 -10.51
CA PRO A 440 16.76 -2.30 -10.43
C PRO A 440 15.96 -1.83 -9.22
N PHE A 441 15.02 -2.64 -8.73
CA PHE A 441 14.23 -2.29 -7.56
C PHE A 441 15.02 -2.26 -6.25
N ILE A 442 15.95 -3.20 -6.05
CA ILE A 442 16.72 -3.28 -4.80
C ILE A 442 17.78 -2.20 -4.76
N THR A 443 18.36 -1.90 -5.92
CA THR A 443 19.19 -0.70 -6.11
C THR A 443 18.43 0.55 -5.66
N ARG A 444 17.19 0.74 -6.16
CA ARG A 444 16.34 1.87 -5.74
C ARG A 444 16.03 1.89 -4.24
N LEU A 445 15.74 0.74 -3.64
CA LEU A 445 15.48 0.65 -2.20
C LEU A 445 16.68 1.07 -1.37
N ALA A 446 17.86 0.56 -1.71
CA ALA A 446 19.10 0.81 -0.98
C ALA A 446 19.57 2.26 -1.13
N GLU A 447 19.36 2.86 -2.31
CA GLU A 447 19.72 4.25 -2.62
C GLU A 447 18.73 5.27 -2.06
N SER A 448 17.49 4.87 -1.74
CA SER A 448 16.46 5.78 -1.27
C SER A 448 16.70 6.29 0.15
N THR A 449 16.75 7.60 0.30
CA THR A 449 16.78 8.28 1.61
C THR A 449 15.41 8.31 2.31
N PHE A 450 14.33 8.04 1.57
CA PHE A 450 12.96 8.06 2.08
C PHE A 450 12.44 6.67 2.48
N PHE A 451 13.20 5.61 2.22
CA PHE A 451 12.76 4.26 2.51
C PHE A 451 12.71 4.00 4.02
N ALA A 452 11.50 3.88 4.55
CA ALA A 452 11.26 3.48 5.93
C ALA A 452 10.48 2.16 5.97
N ALA A 453 11.01 1.20 6.71
CA ALA A 453 10.36 -0.08 6.92
C ALA A 453 9.68 -0.14 8.29
N GLY A 454 8.64 -0.96 8.39
CA GLY A 454 7.87 -1.12 9.61
C GLY A 454 6.69 -2.06 9.42
N ILE A 455 5.82 -2.09 10.42
CA ILE A 455 4.55 -2.81 10.44
C ILE A 455 3.46 -1.87 10.93
N VAL A 456 2.23 -2.09 10.47
CA VAL A 456 1.09 -1.25 10.84
C VAL A 456 -0.06 -2.11 11.35
N PHE A 457 -0.60 -1.70 12.50
CA PHE A 457 -1.89 -2.10 13.01
C PHE A 457 -2.85 -0.98 12.68
N TYR A 458 -3.98 -1.32 12.07
CA TYR A 458 -4.98 -0.36 11.68
C TYR A 458 -6.34 -0.85 12.16
N GLY A 459 -7.19 0.02 12.71
CA GLY A 459 -8.61 -0.32 12.87
C GLY A 459 -9.48 0.87 13.25
N ARG A 460 -10.76 0.58 13.48
CA ARG A 460 -11.75 1.57 13.95
C ARG A 460 -12.25 1.19 15.33
N ILE A 461 -12.11 2.10 16.30
CA ILE A 461 -12.56 1.93 17.68
C ILE A 461 -13.65 2.96 17.95
N SER A 462 -14.86 2.49 18.25
CA SER A 462 -16.02 3.37 18.44
C SER A 462 -16.19 4.40 17.32
N GLY A 463 -15.99 3.98 16.06
CA GLY A 463 -16.11 4.85 14.88
C GLY A 463 -14.91 5.75 14.59
N PHE A 464 -13.89 5.80 15.46
CA PHE A 464 -12.66 6.58 15.24
C PHE A 464 -11.55 5.73 14.64
N THR A 465 -10.83 6.26 13.65
CA THR A 465 -9.69 5.59 13.03
C THR A 465 -8.50 5.59 13.99
N THR A 466 -7.88 4.42 14.17
CA THR A 466 -6.70 4.22 15.01
C THR A 466 -5.60 3.49 14.26
N ARG A 467 -4.36 3.91 14.48
CA ARG A 467 -3.17 3.28 13.90
C ARG A 467 -2.10 3.10 14.95
N ASP A 468 -1.51 1.91 15.03
CA ASP A 468 -0.26 1.68 15.75
C ASP A 468 0.82 1.27 14.77
N ILE A 469 1.98 1.90 14.85
CA ILE A 469 3.06 1.63 13.91
C ILE A 469 4.35 1.36 14.70
N VAL A 470 5.11 0.39 14.21
CA VAL A 470 6.43 0.02 14.73
C VAL A 470 7.43 0.08 13.59
N ASP A 471 8.55 0.78 13.82
CA ASP A 471 9.60 0.95 12.83
C ASP A 471 10.56 -0.26 12.77
N SER A 472 11.33 -0.33 11.68
CA SER A 472 12.33 -1.39 11.48
C SER A 472 13.44 -1.37 12.53
N ALA A 473 13.80 -0.20 13.06
CA ALA A 473 14.79 -0.08 14.14
C ALA A 473 14.37 -0.82 15.41
N THR A 474 13.08 -0.80 15.75
CA THR A 474 12.52 -1.57 16.86
C THR A 474 12.48 -3.07 16.54
N LEU A 475 12.12 -3.43 15.30
CA LEU A 475 11.98 -4.82 14.86
C LEU A 475 13.31 -5.56 14.63
N THR A 476 14.44 -4.85 14.53
CA THR A 476 15.77 -5.42 14.30
C THR A 476 16.63 -5.45 15.56
N ASP A 477 16.14 -4.93 16.69
CA ASP A 477 16.90 -4.90 17.93
C ASP A 477 16.95 -6.27 18.60
N SER A 478 18.06 -6.98 18.37
CA SER A 478 18.35 -8.29 18.96
C SER A 478 18.19 -8.38 20.48
N LYS A 479 18.32 -7.29 21.25
CA LYS A 479 18.09 -7.32 22.70
C LYS A 479 16.61 -7.42 23.06
N PHE A 480 15.74 -6.81 22.25
CA PHE A 480 14.29 -6.79 22.46
C PHE A 480 13.63 -8.02 21.83
N CYS A 481 14.08 -8.40 20.64
CA CYS A 481 13.41 -9.40 19.83
C CYS A 481 13.68 -10.85 20.27
N ARG A 482 14.74 -11.10 21.05
CA ARG A 482 15.11 -12.43 21.55
C ARG A 482 14.46 -12.82 22.89
N ASP A 483 13.95 -11.84 23.63
CA ASP A 483 13.37 -12.05 24.96
C ASP A 483 11.85 -11.89 24.89
N ASP A 484 11.11 -12.99 25.03
CA ASP A 484 9.65 -12.98 25.08
C ASP A 484 9.13 -12.07 26.20
N SER A 485 9.85 -11.95 27.33
CA SER A 485 9.48 -11.01 28.39
C SER A 485 9.64 -9.56 27.94
N ALA A 486 10.65 -9.24 27.13
CA ALA A 486 10.86 -7.89 26.60
C ALA A 486 9.79 -7.53 25.56
N LEU A 487 9.43 -8.47 24.67
CA LEU A 487 8.32 -8.29 23.73
C LEU A 487 6.98 -8.11 24.44
N GLN A 488 6.71 -8.93 25.47
CA GLN A 488 5.52 -8.78 26.30
C GLN A 488 5.48 -7.45 27.06
N LYS A 489 6.63 -6.97 27.55
CA LYS A 489 6.75 -5.63 28.15
C LYS A 489 6.48 -4.52 27.13
N LEU A 490 6.91 -4.66 25.88
CA LEU A 490 6.64 -3.69 24.80
C LEU A 490 5.13 -3.60 24.49
N VAL A 491 4.46 -4.74 24.42
CA VAL A 491 3.02 -4.88 24.18
C VAL A 491 2.19 -4.35 25.36
N LYS A 492 2.63 -4.65 26.59
CA LYS A 492 1.93 -4.27 27.82
C LYS A 492 2.46 -2.97 28.42
N ASP A 493 3.30 -2.23 27.69
CA ASP A 493 3.95 -1.03 28.21
C ASP A 493 2.86 -0.05 28.62
N LYS A 494 2.68 0.16 29.92
CA LYS A 494 1.66 1.08 30.45
C LYS A 494 2.13 2.53 30.40
N HIS A 495 3.27 2.80 29.79
CA HIS A 495 3.87 4.12 29.75
C HIS A 495 3.66 4.80 28.41
N ILE A 496 2.42 4.86 27.90
CA ILE A 496 2.09 5.67 26.73
C ILE A 496 1.58 7.04 27.17
N ALA A 497 2.29 8.10 26.79
CA ALA A 497 1.84 9.48 26.94
C ALA A 497 1.00 9.89 25.73
N TYR A 498 -0.27 10.17 25.98
CA TYR A 498 -1.17 10.72 24.99
C TYR A 498 -1.16 12.24 25.03
N GLY A 499 -1.18 12.88 23.87
CA GLY A 499 -1.40 14.31 23.77
C GLY A 499 -2.18 14.72 22.54
N GLU A 500 -2.93 15.80 22.71
CA GLU A 500 -3.75 16.39 21.66
C GLU A 500 -2.89 17.27 20.76
N ILE A 501 -3.17 17.21 19.46
CA ILE A 501 -2.61 18.14 18.49
C ILE A 501 -3.77 18.75 17.75
N HIS A 502 -3.92 20.05 17.95
CA HIS A 502 -4.98 20.85 17.38
C HIS A 502 -4.40 21.78 16.33
N SER A 503 -4.95 21.73 15.12
CA SER A 503 -4.62 22.57 13.99
C SER A 503 -5.13 24.01 14.16
N ASP A 504 -5.15 24.77 13.07
CA ASP A 504 -5.66 26.12 12.99
C ASP A 504 -7.18 26.16 13.23
N GLN A 505 -7.63 26.94 14.21
CA GLN A 505 -9.06 27.04 14.56
C GLN A 505 -9.80 28.09 13.73
N GLN A 506 -9.09 29.12 13.29
CA GLN A 506 -9.63 30.25 12.54
C GLN A 506 -10.91 30.85 13.17
N GLU A 507 -10.95 31.02 14.50
CA GLU A 507 -12.13 31.58 15.18
C GLU A 507 -12.53 32.91 14.55
N GLY A 508 -13.81 33.00 14.16
CA GLY A 508 -14.38 34.16 13.48
C GLY A 508 -14.34 34.12 11.96
N SER A 509 -13.75 33.09 11.36
CA SER A 509 -13.94 32.78 9.94
C SER A 509 -15.38 32.33 9.71
N ARG A 510 -16.00 32.81 8.62
CA ARG A 510 -17.31 32.31 8.17
C ARG A 510 -17.28 30.87 7.65
N TYR A 511 -16.09 30.37 7.39
CA TYR A 511 -15.85 29.03 6.85
C TYR A 511 -15.44 28.04 7.94
N GLN A 512 -15.38 28.48 9.20
CA GLN A 512 -15.09 27.63 10.34
C GLN A 512 -16.14 26.51 10.46
N ALA A 513 -15.68 25.28 10.71
CA ALA A 513 -16.54 24.14 10.97
C ALA A 513 -17.34 24.33 12.28
N PHE A 514 -18.59 23.88 12.29
CA PHE A 514 -19.42 23.87 13.51
C PHE A 514 -20.33 22.65 13.55
N TYR A 515 -20.44 22.06 14.73
CA TYR A 515 -21.39 20.99 15.02
C TYR A 515 -22.75 21.56 15.43
N ASP A 516 -23.78 21.13 14.73
CA ASP A 516 -25.17 21.28 15.15
C ASP A 516 -25.51 20.17 16.15
N ILE A 517 -25.67 20.55 17.42
CA ILE A 517 -26.09 19.64 18.49
C ILE A 517 -27.55 19.95 18.79
N PRO A 518 -28.50 19.04 18.49
CA PRO A 518 -29.93 19.30 18.64
C PRO A 518 -30.32 19.77 20.05
N GLU A 519 -29.69 19.22 21.08
CA GLU A 519 -29.97 19.51 22.48
C GLU A 519 -29.20 20.72 23.03
N ALA A 520 -28.26 21.28 22.27
CA ALA A 520 -27.50 22.45 22.69
C ALA A 520 -28.18 23.76 22.26
N PRO A 521 -28.13 24.81 23.10
CA PRO A 521 -28.66 26.12 22.75
C PRO A 521 -27.81 26.88 21.73
N TYR A 522 -26.71 26.30 21.25
CA TYR A 522 -25.74 26.94 20.36
C TYR A 522 -24.93 25.88 19.58
N PHE A 523 -24.36 26.29 18.44
CA PHE A 523 -23.44 25.51 17.62
C PHE A 523 -22.05 25.42 18.29
N MET A 524 -21.45 24.24 18.33
CA MET A 524 -20.13 24.05 18.95
C MET A 524 -19.03 24.02 17.90
N ALA A 525 -17.95 24.75 18.15
CA ALA A 525 -16.74 24.62 17.34
C ALA A 525 -16.06 23.27 17.65
N PRO A 526 -15.25 22.73 16.74
CA PRO A 526 -14.60 21.43 16.91
C PRO A 526 -13.81 21.31 18.21
N TYR A 527 -12.93 22.27 18.50
CA TYR A 527 -12.20 22.30 19.77
C TYR A 527 -13.10 22.28 21.01
N GLU A 528 -14.26 22.93 20.97
CA GLU A 528 -15.18 22.97 22.10
C GLU A 528 -15.81 21.59 22.34
N LEU A 529 -16.27 20.95 21.26
CA LEU A 529 -16.85 19.60 21.34
C LEU A 529 -15.79 18.56 21.72
N HIS A 530 -14.61 18.62 21.11
CA HIS A 530 -13.54 17.65 21.35
C HIS A 530 -13.04 17.72 22.80
N HIS A 531 -12.77 18.93 23.33
CA HIS A 531 -12.38 19.09 24.73
C HIS A 531 -13.47 18.61 25.69
N LYS A 532 -14.75 18.93 25.41
CA LYS A 532 -15.88 18.44 26.20
C LYS A 532 -15.96 16.91 26.19
N ALA A 533 -15.72 16.29 25.04
CA ALA A 533 -15.68 14.85 24.92
C ALA A 533 -14.52 14.23 25.68
N PHE A 534 -13.31 14.78 25.54
CA PHE A 534 -12.14 14.34 26.30
C PHE A 534 -12.33 14.48 27.82
N LEU A 535 -13.05 15.50 28.27
CA LEU A 535 -13.43 15.64 29.68
C LEU A 535 -14.42 14.57 30.14
N GLU A 536 -15.48 14.33 29.36
CA GLU A 536 -16.48 13.30 29.65
C GLU A 536 -15.86 11.90 29.68
N TRP A 537 -14.92 11.62 28.78
CA TRP A 537 -14.18 10.36 28.68
C TRP A 537 -13.11 10.19 29.74
N ASP A 538 -12.79 11.26 30.49
CA ASP A 538 -11.58 11.35 31.30
C ASP A 538 -10.33 10.94 30.49
N ALA A 539 -10.25 11.39 29.23
CA ALA A 539 -9.20 10.99 28.28
C ALA A 539 -7.82 11.27 28.89
N PRO A 540 -6.87 10.32 28.87
CA PRO A 540 -5.61 10.37 29.64
C PRO A 540 -4.53 11.22 28.96
N LEU A 541 -4.90 12.42 28.53
CA LEU A 541 -4.00 13.37 27.90
C LEU A 541 -3.05 13.99 28.93
N VAL A 542 -1.77 14.06 28.60
CA VAL A 542 -0.68 14.61 29.44
C VAL A 542 0.11 15.72 28.76
N TRP A 543 -0.19 16.03 27.51
CA TRP A 543 0.33 17.20 26.80
C TRP A 543 -0.63 17.63 25.69
N GLY A 544 -0.43 18.82 25.14
CA GLY A 544 -1.22 19.33 24.02
C GLY A 544 -0.49 20.40 23.22
N ALA A 545 -0.74 20.48 21.92
CA ALA A 545 -0.20 21.50 21.03
C ALA A 545 -1.30 22.12 20.16
N ASN A 546 -1.24 23.43 19.98
CA ASN A 546 -2.06 24.19 19.02
C ASN A 546 -1.14 24.76 17.93
N LEU A 547 -1.45 24.49 16.65
CA LEU A 547 -0.58 24.74 15.50
C LEU A 547 -0.63 26.17 14.93
N GLY A 548 -1.39 27.09 15.54
CA GLY A 548 -1.44 28.50 15.16
C GLY A 548 -2.79 28.90 14.59
N ASP A 549 -2.87 30.10 14.01
CA ASP A 549 -4.09 30.73 13.46
C ASP A 549 -5.33 30.41 14.32
N ILE A 550 -5.22 30.71 15.62
CA ILE A 550 -6.30 30.47 16.59
C ILE A 550 -7.52 31.29 16.22
N VAL A 551 -7.30 32.55 15.85
CA VAL A 551 -8.30 33.45 15.30
C VAL A 551 -8.00 33.76 13.84
N GLN A 552 -9.05 34.11 13.10
CA GLN A 552 -8.93 34.41 11.68
C GLN A 552 -8.18 35.72 11.38
N GLY A 553 -8.09 36.63 12.35
CA GLY A 553 -7.59 37.98 12.14
C GLY A 553 -8.46 38.74 11.12
N GLU A 554 -7.85 39.73 10.46
CA GLU A 554 -8.46 40.51 9.37
C GLU A 554 -7.87 40.13 8.00
N ASN A 555 -7.33 38.92 7.89
CA ASN A 555 -6.50 38.46 6.78
C ASN A 555 -7.31 37.95 5.56
N PHE A 556 -8.64 37.88 5.64
CA PHE A 556 -9.50 37.81 4.47
C PHE A 556 -9.93 39.22 4.09
N ASP A 557 -10.14 39.45 2.79
CA ASP A 557 -10.68 40.70 2.26
C ASP A 557 -11.91 41.10 3.08
N LYS A 558 -11.70 42.02 4.04
CA LYS A 558 -12.75 42.93 4.47
C LYS A 558 -13.35 43.48 3.17
N TYR A 559 -14.65 43.74 3.18
CA TYR A 559 -15.36 44.34 2.05
C TYR A 559 -15.53 43.30 0.93
N HIS A 560 -16.64 42.57 0.81
CA HIS A 560 -17.83 43.06 0.10
C HIS A 560 -18.93 41.99 0.08
N LEU A 561 -19.64 41.73 1.18
CA LEU A 561 -20.91 40.99 1.07
C LEU A 561 -21.93 41.57 2.06
N GLU A 562 -23.13 41.82 1.55
CA GLU A 562 -24.28 42.27 2.31
C GLU A 562 -24.58 41.25 3.42
N ASN A 563 -25.07 41.73 4.56
CA ASN A 563 -25.54 40.85 5.62
C ASN A 563 -26.56 39.86 5.01
N PRO A 564 -26.49 38.55 5.33
CA PRO A 564 -27.46 37.59 4.82
C PRO A 564 -28.90 38.01 5.19
N ASP A 565 -29.87 37.69 4.33
CA ASP A 565 -31.28 37.97 4.59
C ASP A 565 -31.71 37.39 5.96
N GLY A 566 -32.25 38.23 6.84
CA GLY A 566 -32.61 37.85 8.21
C GLY A 566 -31.49 38.00 9.25
N TYR A 567 -30.36 38.64 8.90
CA TYR A 567 -29.32 39.01 9.85
C TYR A 567 -29.87 39.92 10.95
N MET A 568 -29.76 39.45 12.19
CA MET A 568 -30.14 40.22 13.39
C MET A 568 -28.90 40.79 14.06
N HIS A 569 -28.88 42.10 14.27
CA HIS A 569 -27.82 42.73 15.03
C HIS A 569 -27.90 42.31 16.51
N ALA A 570 -26.77 42.35 17.22
CA ALA A 570 -26.72 42.02 18.65
C ALA A 570 -27.72 42.85 19.48
N PHE A 571 -27.99 44.08 19.05
CA PHE A 571 -29.01 44.95 19.63
C PHE A 571 -30.44 44.38 19.46
N ASP A 572 -30.78 43.88 18.27
CA ASP A 572 -32.10 43.29 18.00
C ASP A 572 -32.29 42.00 18.80
N VAL A 573 -31.24 41.20 18.95
CA VAL A 573 -31.23 40.00 19.82
C VAL A 573 -31.47 40.39 21.27
N GLN A 574 -30.72 41.37 21.78
CA GLN A 574 -30.86 41.86 23.15
C GLN A 574 -32.28 42.40 23.41
N GLN A 575 -32.83 43.20 22.50
CA GLN A 575 -34.22 43.67 22.62
C GLN A 575 -35.23 42.54 22.67
N ARG A 576 -35.03 41.49 21.87
CA ARG A 576 -35.90 40.31 21.85
C ARG A 576 -35.78 39.49 23.13
N ILE A 577 -34.57 39.30 23.65
CA ILE A 577 -34.34 38.67 24.96
C ILE A 577 -35.01 39.48 26.06
N GLU A 578 -34.81 40.79 26.10
CA GLU A 578 -35.44 41.67 27.09
C GLU A 578 -36.96 41.67 26.99
N TYR A 579 -37.52 41.64 25.77
CA TYR A 579 -38.95 41.52 25.54
C TYR A 579 -39.50 40.18 26.06
N LEU A 580 -38.81 39.07 25.81
CA LEU A 580 -39.19 37.75 26.31
C LEU A 580 -39.13 37.66 27.84
N LEU A 581 -38.09 38.25 28.45
CA LEU A 581 -37.93 38.30 29.91
C LEU A 581 -38.95 39.24 30.58
N LYS A 582 -39.42 40.28 29.90
CA LYS A 582 -40.43 41.23 30.42
C LYS A 582 -41.87 40.72 30.26
N ASN A 583 -42.14 39.82 29.31
CA ASN A 583 -43.48 39.27 29.03
C ASN A 583 -43.61 37.82 29.54
N LEU A 584 -43.35 37.60 30.83
CA LEU A 584 -43.37 36.30 31.54
C LEU A 584 -44.76 35.62 31.65
N SER A 585 -45.76 35.99 30.85
CA SER A 585 -47.11 35.39 30.89
C SER A 585 -47.18 33.97 30.30
N THR A 586 -46.05 33.41 29.86
CA THR A 586 -45.96 32.10 29.20
C THR A 586 -45.10 31.12 30.01
N ASN A 587 -45.42 29.83 29.82
CA ASN A 587 -44.72 28.69 30.40
C ASN A 587 -43.18 28.86 30.30
N PRO A 588 -42.41 28.77 31.40
CA PRO A 588 -40.96 28.92 31.40
C PRO A 588 -40.22 28.06 30.37
N ALA A 589 -40.76 26.87 30.04
CA ALA A 589 -40.19 26.01 29.01
C ALA A 589 -40.23 26.66 27.61
N VAL A 590 -41.32 27.37 27.29
CA VAL A 590 -41.50 28.07 25.99
C VAL A 590 -40.55 29.27 25.89
N ILE A 591 -40.34 30.00 27.00
CA ILE A 591 -39.40 31.12 27.05
C ILE A 591 -37.97 30.60 26.83
N ILE A 592 -37.59 29.51 27.50
CA ILE A 592 -36.27 28.87 27.32
C ILE A 592 -36.08 28.43 25.87
N GLU A 593 -37.08 27.78 25.26
CA GLU A 593 -37.05 27.36 23.86
C GLU A 593 -36.88 28.55 22.90
N GLN A 594 -37.61 29.64 23.12
CA GLN A 594 -37.50 30.86 22.30
C GLN A 594 -36.14 31.56 22.47
N LEU A 595 -35.61 31.60 23.69
CA LEU A 595 -34.25 32.11 23.95
C LEU A 595 -33.20 31.25 23.26
N HIS A 596 -33.34 29.92 23.29
CA HIS A 596 -32.45 29.01 22.56
C HIS A 596 -32.54 29.23 21.05
N ALA A 597 -33.75 29.35 20.49
CA ALA A 597 -33.94 29.61 19.07
C ALA A 597 -33.30 30.95 18.62
N LEU A 598 -33.44 32.00 19.43
CA LEU A 598 -32.81 33.30 19.19
C LEU A 598 -31.29 33.25 19.28
N ALA A 599 -30.74 32.55 20.28
CA ALA A 599 -29.29 32.36 20.42
C ALA A 599 -28.71 31.60 19.22
N ARG A 600 -29.38 30.53 18.78
CA ARG A 600 -28.98 29.75 17.58
C ARG A 600 -29.07 30.58 16.31
N LEU A 601 -30.13 31.37 16.14
CA LEU A 601 -30.28 32.26 14.98
C LEU A 601 -29.18 33.33 14.95
N TRP A 602 -28.91 33.98 16.08
CA TRP A 602 -27.86 34.98 16.17
C TRP A 602 -26.47 34.40 15.88
N GLN A 603 -26.18 33.23 16.42
CA GLN A 603 -24.92 32.56 16.16
C GLN A 603 -24.80 32.17 14.69
N LYS A 604 -25.87 31.62 14.08
CA LYS A 604 -25.90 31.31 12.65
C LYS A 604 -25.60 32.55 11.80
N ASN A 605 -26.28 33.66 12.08
CA ASN A 605 -26.02 34.93 11.42
C ASN A 605 -24.57 35.41 11.59
N SER A 606 -24.01 35.23 12.78
CA SER A 606 -22.62 35.62 13.08
C SER A 606 -21.60 34.71 12.40
N MET A 607 -21.91 33.41 12.24
CA MET A 607 -21.10 32.47 11.45
C MET A 607 -21.15 32.84 9.97
N ASP A 608 -22.34 33.04 9.41
CA ASP A 608 -22.52 33.38 7.99
C ASP A 608 -21.84 34.71 7.62
N ALA A 609 -21.87 35.70 8.53
CA ALA A 609 -21.23 37.00 8.35
C ALA A 609 -19.73 37.00 8.68
N GLY A 610 -19.26 36.09 9.54
CA GLY A 610 -17.93 36.13 10.15
C GLY A 610 -17.77 37.22 11.23
N ILE A 611 -16.82 37.05 12.14
CA ILE A 611 -16.48 38.04 13.17
C ILE A 611 -15.39 38.97 12.62
N THR A 612 -15.70 40.24 12.44
CA THR A 612 -14.83 41.16 11.67
C THR A 612 -13.64 41.73 12.43
N ARG A 613 -13.68 41.77 13.77
CA ARG A 613 -12.61 42.36 14.60
C ARG A 613 -11.80 41.27 15.31
N ALA A 614 -10.49 41.27 15.08
CA ALA A 614 -9.57 40.30 15.70
C ALA A 614 -9.64 40.27 17.24
N SER A 615 -9.89 41.41 17.89
CA SER A 615 -10.05 41.47 19.35
C SER A 615 -11.33 40.79 19.85
N ASP A 616 -12.41 40.83 19.06
CA ASP A 616 -13.67 40.17 19.42
C ASP A 616 -13.61 38.66 19.09
N GLN A 617 -12.87 38.27 18.04
CA GLN A 617 -12.51 36.88 17.79
C GLN A 617 -11.72 36.29 18.98
N LEU A 618 -10.68 37.00 19.47
CA LEU A 618 -9.88 36.57 20.62
C LEU A 618 -10.74 36.43 21.89
N LYS A 619 -11.63 37.39 22.17
CA LYS A 619 -12.55 37.30 23.30
C LYS A 619 -13.49 36.10 23.17
N SER A 620 -14.05 35.85 21.98
CA SER A 620 -14.89 34.69 21.71
C SER A 620 -14.14 33.39 22.02
N TYR A 621 -12.95 33.25 21.42
CA TYR A 621 -12.11 32.08 21.64
C TYR A 621 -11.71 31.92 23.11
N TRP A 622 -11.27 32.96 23.80
CA TRP A 622 -10.92 32.88 25.23
C TRP A 622 -12.10 32.46 26.09
N GLN A 623 -13.30 32.98 25.81
CA GLN A 623 -14.50 32.59 26.54
C GLN A 623 -14.81 31.11 26.32
N ARG A 624 -14.81 30.65 25.06
CA ARG A 624 -15.20 29.28 24.69
C ARG A 624 -14.13 28.25 25.04
N ALA A 625 -12.88 28.50 24.67
CA ALA A 625 -11.77 27.56 24.84
C ALA A 625 -11.18 27.61 26.26
N TYR A 626 -11.10 28.77 26.91
CA TYR A 626 -10.42 28.88 28.21
C TYR A 626 -11.38 29.05 29.37
N GLU A 627 -12.31 30.00 29.31
CA GLU A 627 -13.19 30.24 30.45
C GLU A 627 -14.15 29.07 30.67
N ASN A 628 -14.78 28.58 29.59
CA ASN A 628 -15.75 27.49 29.67
C ASN A 628 -15.08 26.10 29.78
N GLN A 629 -13.87 25.94 29.24
CA GLN A 629 -13.19 24.64 29.14
C GLN A 629 -11.86 24.57 29.91
N SER A 630 -11.61 25.47 30.88
CA SER A 630 -10.36 25.49 31.67
C SER A 630 -10.02 24.18 32.38
N GLU A 631 -11.03 23.39 32.77
CA GLU A 631 -10.88 22.08 33.39
C GLU A 631 -10.08 21.11 32.50
N PHE A 632 -10.26 21.19 31.18
CA PHE A 632 -9.53 20.35 30.22
C PHE A 632 -8.02 20.54 30.35
N TYR A 633 -7.57 21.79 30.27
CA TYR A 633 -6.15 22.13 30.41
C TYR A 633 -5.62 21.86 31.82
N ALA A 634 -6.43 22.09 32.85
CA ALA A 634 -6.07 21.80 34.23
C ALA A 634 -5.77 20.31 34.43
N ARG A 635 -6.60 19.41 33.87
CA ARG A 635 -6.36 17.96 33.93
C ARG A 635 -5.10 17.54 33.20
N ILE A 636 -4.83 18.10 32.02
CA ILE A 636 -3.59 17.81 31.28
C ILE A 636 -2.36 18.13 32.13
N ILE A 637 -2.31 19.34 32.72
CA ILE A 637 -1.20 19.76 33.57
C ILE A 637 -1.10 18.87 34.82
N ALA A 638 -2.22 18.61 35.49
CA ALA A 638 -2.23 17.77 36.70
C ALA A 638 -1.74 16.34 36.42
N ARG A 639 -2.13 15.74 35.28
CA ARG A 639 -1.64 14.42 34.89
C ARG A 639 -0.16 14.47 34.48
N ALA A 640 0.27 15.49 33.76
CA ALA A 640 1.69 15.69 33.43
C ALA A 640 2.56 15.75 34.70
N GLU A 641 2.10 16.47 35.74
CA GLU A 641 2.79 16.52 37.03
C GLU A 641 2.78 15.17 37.75
N LYS A 642 1.62 14.51 37.82
CA LYS A 642 1.45 13.19 38.43
C LYS A 642 2.43 12.16 37.84
N TYR A 643 2.57 12.16 36.52
CA TYR A 643 3.42 11.22 35.77
C TYR A 643 4.82 11.74 35.49
N ARG A 644 5.18 12.92 36.01
CA ARG A 644 6.51 13.53 35.84
C ARG A 644 6.93 13.66 34.39
N ILE A 645 5.98 14.07 33.55
CA ILE A 645 6.23 14.40 32.16
C ILE A 645 6.97 15.73 32.12
N ALA A 646 8.09 15.73 31.41
CA ALA A 646 8.98 16.86 31.28
C ALA A 646 9.21 17.18 29.80
N THR A 647 9.45 18.46 29.55
CA THR A 647 9.77 18.99 28.23
C THR A 647 11.05 19.83 28.29
N ILE A 648 11.77 19.94 27.18
CA ILE A 648 12.97 20.79 27.06
C ILE A 648 12.90 21.71 25.84
N ASP A 649 13.73 22.75 25.87
CA ASP A 649 13.82 23.81 24.86
C ASP A 649 12.51 24.59 24.67
N LYS A 650 11.92 24.55 23.48
CA LYS A 650 10.79 25.42 23.09
C LYS A 650 9.42 24.76 23.25
N VAL A 651 9.38 23.55 23.83
CA VAL A 651 8.14 22.79 24.06
C VAL A 651 7.73 22.93 25.53
N GLY A 652 6.47 23.31 25.75
CA GLY A 652 5.75 23.16 27.02
C GLY A 652 4.82 21.95 26.99
N ILE A 653 4.29 21.58 28.15
CA ILE A 653 3.19 20.61 28.28
C ILE A 653 1.98 21.05 27.47
N ILE A 654 1.68 22.35 27.49
CA ILE A 654 0.73 22.98 26.56
C ILE A 654 1.50 23.96 25.69
N SER A 655 1.48 23.72 24.39
CA SER A 655 2.24 24.49 23.42
C SER A 655 1.31 25.24 22.47
N LYS A 656 1.57 26.52 22.21
CA LYS A 656 0.80 27.34 21.26
C LYS A 656 1.73 27.97 20.23
N LEU A 657 1.48 27.69 18.96
CA LEU A 657 2.19 28.31 17.84
C LEU A 657 1.53 29.63 17.47
N ASP A 658 2.33 30.55 16.93
CA ASP A 658 1.83 31.77 16.31
C ASP A 658 1.49 31.51 14.84
N GLY A 659 0.36 32.03 14.39
CA GLY A 659 -0.12 31.96 13.02
C GLY A 659 0.23 33.20 12.17
N ASN A 660 0.06 33.10 10.85
CA ASN A 660 0.32 34.26 9.98
C ASN A 660 -0.89 35.19 9.83
N HIS A 661 -2.12 34.73 10.13
CA HIS A 661 -3.34 35.53 9.95
C HIS A 661 -3.36 36.74 10.88
N PHE A 662 -3.12 36.51 12.17
CA PHE A 662 -3.06 37.58 13.16
C PHE A 662 -1.84 38.50 12.94
N GLN A 663 -0.68 37.96 12.57
CA GLN A 663 0.52 38.76 12.28
C GLN A 663 0.34 39.69 11.07
N ASN A 664 -0.35 39.23 10.02
CA ASN A 664 -0.60 40.04 8.83
C ASN A 664 -1.64 41.14 9.08
N THR A 665 -2.60 40.90 9.97
CA THR A 665 -3.61 41.89 10.40
C THR A 665 -2.98 43.21 10.86
N GLY A 666 -1.90 43.14 11.65
CA GLY A 666 -1.18 44.33 12.14
C GLY A 666 -0.38 45.06 11.07
N LYS A 667 0.06 44.37 10.01
CA LYS A 667 0.87 44.97 8.92
C LYS A 667 0.04 45.87 8.01
N HIS A 668 -1.20 45.46 7.69
CA HIS A 668 -2.08 46.19 6.77
C HIS A 668 -2.68 47.46 7.37
N ASN A 669 -2.97 47.48 8.68
CA ASN A 669 -3.65 48.64 9.32
C ASN A 669 -2.71 49.73 9.84
N SER A 670 -1.40 49.51 9.84
CA SER A 670 -0.45 50.38 10.56
C SER A 670 0.56 51.08 9.66
N GLY A 671 0.35 51.09 8.33
CA GLY A 671 1.32 51.65 7.38
C GLY A 671 2.73 51.04 7.50
N GLY A 672 2.84 49.77 7.91
CA GLY A 672 4.12 49.10 8.11
C GLY A 672 4.82 49.35 9.46
N VAL A 673 4.24 50.12 10.39
CA VAL A 673 4.82 50.43 11.72
C VAL A 673 4.04 49.76 12.88
N GLY A 674 3.27 48.72 12.57
CA GLY A 674 2.30 48.12 13.50
C GLY A 674 2.93 47.26 14.59
N TRP A 675 2.52 47.50 15.83
CA TRP A 675 2.87 46.72 17.01
C TRP A 675 2.72 45.21 16.75
N HIS A 676 3.84 44.48 16.84
CA HIS A 676 3.88 43.02 16.68
C HIS A 676 3.36 42.32 17.94
N PHE A 677 2.03 42.24 18.11
CA PHE A 677 1.44 41.35 19.11
C PHE A 677 1.47 39.92 18.59
N SER A 678 1.91 38.98 19.43
CA SER A 678 1.89 37.56 19.12
C SER A 678 0.59 36.95 19.66
N GLU A 679 -0.17 36.29 18.79
CA GLU A 679 -1.43 35.65 19.18
C GLU A 679 -1.17 34.56 20.23
N SER A 680 -0.10 33.79 20.04
CA SER A 680 0.29 32.72 20.96
C SER A 680 0.66 33.23 22.34
N ASP A 681 1.32 34.39 22.46
CA ASP A 681 1.61 35.04 23.75
C ASP A 681 0.30 35.44 24.45
N LEU A 682 -0.59 36.15 23.75
CA LEU A 682 -1.86 36.63 24.33
C LEU A 682 -2.74 35.46 24.82
N CYS A 683 -2.83 34.41 24.01
CA CYS A 683 -3.58 33.19 24.36
C CYS A 683 -2.92 32.42 25.51
N THR A 684 -1.58 32.39 25.58
CA THR A 684 -0.85 31.76 26.69
C THR A 684 -1.07 32.51 27.99
N ASP A 685 -0.91 33.84 27.99
CA ASP A 685 -1.12 34.67 29.18
C ASP A 685 -2.56 34.55 29.68
N LYS A 686 -3.54 34.55 28.78
CA LYS A 686 -4.95 34.39 29.16
C LYS A 686 -5.22 33.01 29.76
N LEU A 687 -4.69 31.94 29.16
CA LEU A 687 -4.83 30.60 29.72
C LEU A 687 -4.20 30.49 31.12
N ILE A 688 -3.00 31.06 31.32
CA ILE A 688 -2.33 31.09 32.63
C ILE A 688 -3.17 31.86 33.65
N GLU A 689 -3.72 33.03 33.29
CA GLU A 689 -4.61 33.81 34.14
C GLU A 689 -5.83 32.99 34.58
N VAL A 690 -6.51 32.36 33.63
CA VAL A 690 -7.73 31.58 33.89
C VAL A 690 -7.41 30.38 34.78
N LEU A 691 -6.33 29.64 34.49
CA LEU A 691 -5.92 28.47 35.28
C LEU A 691 -5.49 28.86 36.70
N ALA A 692 -4.71 29.93 36.86
CA ALA A 692 -4.32 30.42 38.18
C ALA A 692 -5.55 30.86 39.00
N ARG A 693 -6.51 31.54 38.36
CA ARG A 693 -7.72 32.05 39.01
C ARG A 693 -8.71 30.94 39.38
N LYS A 694 -9.05 30.06 38.44
CA LYS A 694 -10.11 29.04 38.61
C LYS A 694 -9.59 27.76 39.28
N HIS A 695 -8.34 27.36 39.00
CA HIS A 695 -7.77 26.08 39.44
C HIS A 695 -6.63 26.24 40.46
N LYS A 696 -6.33 27.47 40.89
CA LYS A 696 -5.35 27.79 41.95
C LYS A 696 -3.93 27.31 41.67
N PHE A 697 -3.56 27.12 40.41
CA PHE A 697 -2.18 26.80 40.04
C PHE A 697 -1.25 28.00 40.27
N ASP A 698 0.00 27.72 40.64
CA ASP A 698 1.05 28.73 40.72
C ASP A 698 1.41 29.26 39.33
N ARG A 699 1.44 30.59 39.17
CA ARG A 699 1.73 31.24 37.88
C ARG A 699 3.16 30.99 37.42
N GLY A 700 4.13 30.88 38.34
CA GLY A 700 5.52 30.59 38.01
C GLY A 700 5.68 29.19 37.42
N MET A 701 5.00 28.20 38.01
CA MET A 701 4.91 26.83 37.49
C MET A 701 4.23 26.81 36.12
N LEU A 702 3.07 27.47 35.96
CA LEU A 702 2.36 27.52 34.68
C LEU A 702 3.20 28.10 33.56
N ARG A 703 4.01 29.15 33.82
CA ARG A 703 4.94 29.74 32.85
C ARG A 703 6.07 28.79 32.40
N LYS A 704 6.40 27.77 33.20
CA LYS A 704 7.33 26.70 32.79
C LYS A 704 6.63 25.60 31.98
N ARG A 705 5.31 25.44 32.14
CA ARG A 705 4.51 24.37 31.53
C ARG A 705 3.79 24.76 30.27
N ILE A 706 3.48 26.04 30.09
CA ILE A 706 2.77 26.56 28.94
C ILE A 706 3.72 27.44 28.14
N SER A 707 3.92 27.10 26.87
CA SER A 707 4.86 27.79 25.99
C SER A 707 4.15 28.42 24.79
N ALA A 708 4.52 29.66 24.50
CA ALA A 708 4.24 30.33 23.23
C ALA A 708 5.47 30.26 22.32
N SER A 709 5.28 29.88 21.05
CA SER A 709 6.37 29.86 20.06
C SER A 709 6.15 30.92 18.98
N LYS A 710 7.16 31.77 18.79
CA LYS A 710 7.12 32.95 17.92
C LYS A 710 7.69 32.66 16.53
N GLY A 711 7.04 33.18 15.50
CA GLY A 711 7.51 33.09 14.12
C GLY A 711 8.66 34.05 13.79
N SER A 712 9.48 33.70 12.79
CA SER A 712 10.31 34.66 12.05
C SER A 712 9.99 34.53 10.55
N ALA A 713 10.02 35.67 9.84
CA ALA A 713 9.38 35.89 8.54
C ALA A 713 9.84 35.02 7.34
N VAL A 714 10.64 33.95 7.54
CA VAL A 714 11.09 33.05 6.45
C VAL A 714 11.01 31.56 6.82
N ASN A 715 10.62 31.19 8.04
CA ASN A 715 10.25 29.82 8.41
C ASN A 715 9.12 29.90 9.43
N VAL A 716 7.89 29.62 8.98
CA VAL A 716 6.66 29.90 9.73
C VAL A 716 6.57 28.94 10.94
N SER A 717 6.82 29.52 12.13
CA SER A 717 6.77 29.02 13.51
C SER A 717 7.06 27.54 13.74
N LEU A 718 8.27 27.20 14.22
CA LEU A 718 8.68 25.86 14.64
C LEU A 718 8.71 25.73 16.17
N ILE A 719 7.98 24.78 16.75
CA ILE A 719 8.22 24.25 18.09
C ILE A 719 9.12 23.04 17.96
N ALA A 720 10.35 23.13 18.48
CA ALA A 720 11.28 22.00 18.58
C ALA A 720 11.67 21.81 20.05
N GLY A 721 11.39 20.63 20.59
CA GLY A 721 11.68 20.31 21.98
C GLY A 721 11.55 18.82 22.26
N GLY A 722 12.26 18.38 23.29
CA GLY A 722 12.22 17.00 23.76
C GLY A 722 11.01 16.76 24.68
N LEU A 723 10.42 15.57 24.60
CA LEU A 723 9.41 15.07 25.54
C LEU A 723 9.92 13.80 26.22
N GLY A 724 9.78 13.71 27.54
CA GLY A 724 10.30 12.58 28.33
C GLY A 724 9.57 12.39 29.66
N MET A 725 9.66 11.19 30.22
CA MET A 725 9.15 10.84 31.55
C MET A 725 10.34 10.65 32.47
N LEU A 726 10.42 11.44 33.54
CA LEU A 726 11.60 11.49 34.39
C LEU A 726 11.42 10.71 35.69
N SER A 727 12.52 10.17 36.21
CA SER A 727 12.57 9.67 37.58
C SER A 727 12.30 10.81 38.57
N ALA A 728 11.89 10.52 39.82
CA ALA A 728 11.66 11.56 40.83
C ALA A 728 12.86 12.53 40.96
N LYS A 729 14.07 11.95 41.09
CA LYS A 729 15.31 12.70 41.22
C LYS A 729 15.60 13.59 40.00
N ASP A 730 15.41 13.04 38.80
CA ASP A 730 15.67 13.77 37.57
C ASP A 730 14.63 14.86 37.31
N TYR A 731 13.40 14.61 37.71
CA TYR A 731 12.31 15.58 37.61
C TYR A 731 12.53 16.76 38.57
N ASP A 732 12.95 16.48 39.80
CA ASP A 732 13.30 17.53 40.76
C ASP A 732 14.49 18.36 40.28
N ALA A 733 15.49 17.73 39.65
CA ALA A 733 16.61 18.43 39.03
C ALA A 733 16.15 19.28 37.83
N TRP A 734 15.37 18.70 36.92
CA TRP A 734 14.81 19.39 35.75
C TRP A 734 13.93 20.59 36.13
N SER A 735 13.08 20.46 37.15
CA SER A 735 12.16 21.52 37.56
C SER A 735 12.89 22.77 38.10
N LYS A 736 14.10 22.57 38.64
CA LYS A 736 15.01 23.62 39.11
C LYS A 736 15.86 24.18 37.97
N ASP A 737 16.48 23.31 37.17
CA ASP A 737 17.30 23.66 36.01
C ASP A 737 17.08 22.65 34.86
N PRO A 738 16.24 22.97 33.85
CA PRO A 738 15.95 22.09 32.73
C PRO A 738 17.17 21.70 31.89
N LYS A 739 18.24 22.51 31.89
CA LYS A 739 19.46 22.26 31.09
C LYS A 739 20.37 21.21 31.72
N SER A 740 20.13 20.85 32.98
CA SER A 740 20.96 19.91 33.74
C SER A 740 20.75 18.43 33.35
N VAL A 741 19.71 18.13 32.57
CA VAL A 741 19.28 16.77 32.24
C VAL A 741 19.69 16.40 30.81
N SER A 742 20.25 15.20 30.63
CA SER A 742 20.78 14.75 29.34
C SER A 742 19.70 14.60 28.26
N ALA A 743 20.12 14.82 27.01
CA ALA A 743 19.32 14.58 25.81
C ALA A 743 18.68 13.18 25.75
N GLU A 744 19.36 12.17 26.29
CA GLU A 744 18.93 10.76 26.29
C GLU A 744 17.64 10.50 27.08
N LYS A 745 17.30 11.38 28.03
CA LYS A 745 16.07 11.28 28.83
C LYS A 745 14.83 11.81 28.10
N PHE A 746 15.01 12.33 26.89
CA PHE A 746 13.95 12.85 26.02
C PHE A 746 13.96 12.08 24.69
N PRO A 747 13.36 10.87 24.64
CA PRO A 747 13.46 9.98 23.49
C PRO A 747 12.75 10.50 22.22
N PHE A 748 11.79 11.41 22.39
CA PHE A 748 11.04 12.01 21.30
C PHE A 748 11.36 13.50 21.19
N CYS A 749 11.42 13.98 19.95
CA CYS A 749 11.41 15.40 19.66
C CYS A 749 10.14 15.75 18.89
N ILE A 750 9.37 16.70 19.41
CA ILE A 750 8.20 17.23 18.72
C ILE A 750 8.65 18.46 17.95
N SER A 751 8.35 18.47 16.64
CA SER A 751 8.68 19.51 15.67
C SER A 751 7.39 20.05 15.04
N ALA A 752 6.65 20.90 15.72
CA ALA A 752 5.40 21.43 15.17
C ALA A 752 5.62 22.70 14.34
N LYS A 753 4.94 22.83 13.21
CA LYS A 753 4.90 24.02 12.37
C LYS A 753 3.48 24.48 12.10
N HIS A 754 3.32 25.76 11.82
CA HIS A 754 2.04 26.26 11.33
C HIS A 754 1.84 25.86 9.85
N LYS A 755 2.79 26.19 8.96
CA LYS A 755 2.77 25.79 7.54
C LYS A 755 3.83 24.74 7.21
N PRO A 756 3.54 23.74 6.34
CA PRO A 756 4.60 22.96 5.73
C PRO A 756 5.47 23.92 4.89
N SER A 757 6.77 23.68 4.87
CA SER A 757 7.79 24.55 4.23
C SER A 757 7.41 25.12 2.85
N ALA A 758 8.03 26.26 2.47
CA ALA A 758 7.83 26.93 1.18
C ALA A 758 7.75 25.95 -0.01
N GLY A 759 6.60 25.89 -0.67
CA GLY A 759 6.33 24.99 -1.80
C GLY A 759 5.16 24.01 -1.57
N GLY A 760 4.74 23.78 -0.33
CA GLY A 760 3.43 23.20 -0.05
C GLY A 760 2.34 24.20 -0.39
N SER A 761 1.47 23.87 -1.34
CA SER A 761 0.26 24.64 -1.64
C SER A 761 -0.90 23.67 -1.73
N HIS A 762 -2.13 24.18 -1.81
CA HIS A 762 -3.29 23.34 -2.04
C HIS A 762 -3.21 22.47 -3.33
N ARG A 763 -2.25 22.76 -4.23
CA ARG A 763 -1.99 22.07 -5.49
C ARG A 763 -0.77 21.14 -5.48
N VAL A 764 0.09 21.20 -4.46
CA VAL A 764 1.36 20.43 -4.38
C VAL A 764 1.36 19.60 -3.10
N ASN A 765 1.62 18.30 -3.22
CA ASN A 765 1.60 17.35 -2.10
C ASN A 765 2.46 17.82 -0.90
N PRO A 766 1.83 18.31 0.19
CA PRO A 766 2.55 18.95 1.28
C PRO A 766 3.39 17.96 2.09
N ILE A 767 2.98 16.69 2.16
CA ILE A 767 3.75 15.64 2.87
C ILE A 767 5.11 15.40 2.18
N VAL A 768 5.16 15.41 0.85
CA VAL A 768 6.40 15.25 0.07
C VAL A 768 7.34 16.43 0.29
N ALA A 769 6.80 17.66 0.36
CA ALA A 769 7.58 18.84 0.68
C ALA A 769 8.21 18.75 2.08
N MET A 770 7.42 18.37 3.09
CA MET A 770 7.92 18.15 4.45
C MET A 770 8.99 17.05 4.51
N ARG A 771 8.76 15.91 3.85
CA ARG A 771 9.73 14.80 3.77
C ARG A 771 11.06 15.27 3.21
N LYS A 772 11.06 16.04 2.11
CA LYS A 772 12.28 16.57 1.47
C LYS A 772 13.04 17.50 2.41
N VAL A 773 12.34 18.44 3.05
CA VAL A 773 12.96 19.37 4.01
C VAL A 773 13.51 18.63 5.22
N ARG A 774 12.77 17.64 5.74
CA ARG A 774 13.20 16.82 6.87
C ARG A 774 14.43 16.01 6.53
N SER A 775 14.49 15.41 5.35
CA SER A 775 15.65 14.61 4.91
C SER A 775 16.91 15.47 4.76
N ALA A 776 16.76 16.75 4.37
CA ALA A 776 17.87 17.68 4.26
C ALA A 776 18.33 18.28 5.61
N LYS A 777 17.39 18.58 6.53
CA LYS A 777 17.67 19.28 7.81
C LYS A 777 17.79 18.35 9.03
N GLY A 778 17.30 17.12 8.95
CA GLY A 778 17.02 16.28 10.11
C GLY A 778 18.23 15.82 10.92
N THR A 779 19.42 15.80 10.32
CA THR A 779 20.67 15.37 10.97
C THR A 779 21.55 16.53 11.44
N THR A 780 21.24 17.77 11.06
CA THR A 780 22.10 18.94 11.34
C THR A 780 21.70 19.71 12.59
N ASP A 781 20.46 19.55 13.08
CA ASP A 781 20.02 20.16 14.33
C ASP A 781 20.34 19.26 15.54
N PRO A 782 21.13 19.74 16.53
CA PRO A 782 21.47 18.97 17.73
C PRO A 782 20.26 18.45 18.52
N ILE A 783 19.10 19.13 18.44
CA ILE A 783 17.89 18.70 19.15
C ILE A 783 17.27 17.44 18.55
N TYR A 784 17.56 17.14 17.27
CA TYR A 784 17.09 15.94 16.59
C TYR A 784 18.03 14.75 16.76
N ALA A 785 19.29 15.00 17.10
CA ALA A 785 20.31 13.96 17.21
C ALA A 785 19.90 12.87 18.21
N GLY A 786 19.91 11.62 17.74
CA GLY A 786 19.62 10.43 18.56
C GLY A 786 18.15 10.26 18.99
N ARG A 787 17.21 11.07 18.48
CA ARG A 787 15.80 11.05 18.89
C ARG A 787 14.86 10.70 17.74
N ASN A 788 13.69 10.18 18.08
CA ASN A 788 12.60 10.00 17.13
C ASN A 788 11.86 11.33 16.96
N VAL A 789 11.94 11.93 15.77
CA VAL A 789 11.38 13.27 15.54
C VAL A 789 10.01 13.17 14.90
N ILE A 790 9.05 13.89 15.45
CA ILE A 790 7.68 13.91 14.97
C ILE A 790 7.33 15.33 14.54
N GLU A 791 7.15 15.50 13.24
CA GLU A 791 6.91 16.78 12.61
C GLU A 791 5.43 16.99 12.32
N PHE A 792 4.87 18.13 12.76
CA PHE A 792 3.47 18.51 12.56
C PHE A 792 3.34 19.75 11.67
N ALA A 793 2.25 19.85 10.91
CA ALA A 793 1.84 21.09 10.23
C ALA A 793 0.32 21.25 10.21
N GLY A 794 -0.20 22.47 10.45
CA GLY A 794 -1.63 22.72 10.66
C GLY A 794 -2.38 23.44 9.53
N HIS A 795 -1.72 24.36 8.82
CA HIS A 795 -2.36 25.21 7.82
C HIS A 795 -2.48 24.52 6.45
N ILE A 796 -3.17 23.39 6.40
CA ILE A 796 -3.40 22.56 5.21
C ILE A 796 -4.82 21.97 5.27
N ASP A 797 -5.47 21.76 4.13
CA ASP A 797 -6.87 21.28 4.06
C ASP A 797 -6.97 19.75 3.95
N ARG A 798 -5.82 19.07 3.94
CA ARG A 798 -5.70 17.64 3.73
C ARG A 798 -5.00 17.00 4.91
N ASP A 799 -5.66 16.02 5.54
CA ASP A 799 -4.99 15.15 6.50
C ASP A 799 -4.05 14.19 5.76
N SER A 800 -2.81 14.08 6.23
CA SER A 800 -1.83 13.17 5.65
C SER A 800 -0.73 12.85 6.64
N GLU A 801 -0.14 11.67 6.51
CA GLU A 801 1.02 11.28 7.31
C GLU A 801 2.05 10.53 6.48
N ALA A 802 3.31 10.56 6.94
CA ALA A 802 4.39 9.77 6.40
C ALA A 802 5.37 9.32 7.49
N LEU A 803 5.93 8.12 7.29
CA LEU A 803 6.98 7.53 8.12
C LEU A 803 8.32 7.68 7.38
N LEU A 804 9.34 8.14 8.09
CA LEU A 804 10.70 8.36 7.62
C LEU A 804 11.69 7.55 8.47
N PRO A 805 12.91 7.27 7.97
CA PRO A 805 13.90 6.45 8.69
C PRO A 805 14.21 6.93 10.13
N ASN A 806 14.16 8.24 10.36
CA ASN A 806 14.48 8.87 11.66
C ASN A 806 13.36 9.83 12.12
N GLY A 807 12.12 9.59 11.72
CA GLY A 807 11.02 10.45 12.14
C GLY A 807 9.70 10.22 11.43
N TRP A 808 8.79 11.14 11.72
CA TRP A 808 7.39 11.11 11.33
C TRP A 808 6.99 12.49 10.83
N CYS A 809 6.12 12.53 9.84
CA CYS A 809 5.47 13.77 9.41
C CYS A 809 3.96 13.57 9.46
N LYS A 810 3.23 14.52 10.04
CA LYS A 810 1.77 14.52 10.13
C LYS A 810 1.27 15.92 9.79
N LEU A 811 0.39 16.00 8.82
CA LEU A 811 -0.46 17.16 8.58
C LEU A 811 -1.69 17.03 9.47
N VAL A 812 -2.20 18.14 9.97
CA VAL A 812 -3.46 18.18 10.70
C VAL A 812 -4.34 19.21 9.99
N PRO A 813 -5.51 18.84 9.47
CA PRO A 813 -6.32 19.75 8.68
C PRO A 813 -6.86 20.93 9.48
N CYS A 814 -6.97 22.10 8.85
CA CYS A 814 -7.52 23.34 9.44
C CYS A 814 -9.04 23.26 9.70
N ASP A 815 -9.53 23.87 10.79
CA ASP A 815 -10.98 23.99 11.08
C ASP A 815 -11.69 24.99 10.18
N GLY A 816 -10.94 25.94 9.63
CA GLY A 816 -11.44 27.13 8.95
C GLY A 816 -11.76 26.99 7.46
N GLU A 817 -11.47 25.85 6.84
CA GLU A 817 -11.64 25.66 5.39
C GLU A 817 -12.87 24.80 5.02
N PHE A 818 -13.74 24.49 5.98
CA PHE A 818 -14.85 23.54 5.87
C PHE A 818 -15.89 23.89 4.79
N GLN A 819 -15.98 25.16 4.34
CA GLN A 819 -16.95 25.63 3.34
C GLN A 819 -16.40 26.71 2.39
N THR A 820 -15.09 26.80 2.22
CA THR A 820 -14.54 27.78 1.26
C THR A 820 -14.98 27.41 -0.16
N PRO A 821 -15.15 28.38 -1.08
CA PRO A 821 -15.37 28.08 -2.50
C PRO A 821 -14.31 27.14 -3.07
N PHE A 822 -13.08 27.23 -2.53
CA PHE A 822 -11.99 26.33 -2.82
C PHE A 822 -12.26 24.89 -2.32
N ALA A 823 -12.69 24.70 -1.07
CA ALA A 823 -13.08 23.39 -0.56
C ALA A 823 -14.27 22.78 -1.27
N GLN A 824 -15.20 23.61 -1.76
CA GLN A 824 -16.33 23.19 -2.59
C GLN A 824 -15.90 22.83 -4.02
N GLU A 825 -14.93 23.55 -4.62
CA GLU A 825 -14.42 23.27 -5.97
C GLU A 825 -13.65 21.94 -6.04
N TYR A 826 -12.92 21.60 -4.98
CA TYR A 826 -12.06 20.42 -4.94
C TYR A 826 -12.61 19.27 -4.07
N ASP A 827 -13.87 19.38 -3.63
CA ASP A 827 -14.55 18.43 -2.74
C ASP A 827 -13.66 17.99 -1.58
N PHE A 828 -13.04 18.94 -0.87
CA PHE A 828 -12.17 18.58 0.24
C PHE A 828 -12.98 17.86 1.31
N SER A 829 -12.34 16.80 1.80
CA SER A 829 -12.91 15.89 2.76
C SER A 829 -13.25 16.62 4.06
N LEU A 830 -14.50 16.49 4.53
CA LEU A 830 -14.90 16.79 5.92
C LEU A 830 -14.28 15.79 6.93
N GLY A 831 -13.17 15.15 6.56
CA GLY A 831 -12.74 13.85 7.06
C GLY A 831 -11.91 13.84 8.30
N ASP A 832 -11.25 14.94 8.61
CA ASP A 832 -10.65 15.21 9.91
C ASP A 832 -10.76 16.72 10.10
N VAL A 833 -11.32 17.15 11.22
CA VAL A 833 -11.43 18.58 11.53
C VAL A 833 -10.52 18.83 12.71
N GLY A 834 -9.42 19.53 12.44
CA GLY A 834 -8.61 20.21 13.45
C GLY A 834 -7.85 19.38 14.46
N THR A 835 -8.19 18.13 14.73
CA THR A 835 -7.71 17.44 15.94
C THR A 835 -7.27 16.02 15.67
N CYS A 836 -6.08 15.68 16.15
CA CYS A 836 -5.65 14.30 16.32
C CYS A 836 -5.05 14.09 17.71
N VAL A 837 -5.04 12.85 18.18
CA VAL A 837 -4.30 12.47 19.38
C VAL A 837 -3.14 11.57 19.01
N LEU A 838 -1.97 11.91 19.55
CA LEU A 838 -0.74 11.14 19.43
C LEU A 838 -0.44 10.43 20.75
N GLY A 839 -0.24 9.11 20.69
CA GLY A 839 0.30 8.30 21.78
C GLY A 839 1.77 8.00 21.56
N LEU A 840 2.61 8.41 22.51
CA LEU A 840 4.06 8.17 22.49
C LEU A 840 4.45 7.20 23.60
N PRO A 841 5.18 6.12 23.29
CA PRO A 841 5.76 5.30 24.34
C PRO A 841 6.81 6.12 25.08
N MET A 842 6.81 6.14 26.41
CA MET A 842 7.76 6.95 27.18
C MET A 842 9.17 6.35 27.20
N HIS A 843 9.30 5.12 26.70
CA HIS A 843 10.55 4.55 26.27
C HIS A 843 10.66 4.69 24.75
N ARG A 844 11.86 4.96 24.22
CA ARG A 844 12.07 5.17 22.76
C ARG A 844 11.48 4.06 21.88
N LYS A 845 11.33 2.85 22.43
CA LYS A 845 10.89 1.64 21.75
C LYS A 845 9.46 1.35 22.17
N GLY A 846 8.55 1.30 21.21
CA GLY A 846 7.13 1.05 21.45
C GLY A 846 6.27 1.45 20.27
N PHE A 847 4.97 1.21 20.40
CA PHE A 847 3.98 1.60 19.41
C PHE A 847 3.78 3.11 19.43
N VAL A 848 4.05 3.78 18.31
CA VAL A 848 3.54 5.14 18.10
C VAL A 848 2.10 5.00 17.64
N ARG A 849 1.17 5.62 18.38
CA ARG A 849 -0.26 5.51 18.12
C ARG A 849 -0.85 6.81 17.62
N TRP A 850 -1.65 6.74 16.56
CA TRP A 850 -2.42 7.85 16.02
C TRP A 850 -3.91 7.58 16.17
N ILE A 851 -4.65 8.60 16.60
CA ILE A 851 -6.11 8.58 16.69
C ILE A 851 -6.63 9.81 15.94
N SER A 852 -7.36 9.56 14.85
CA SER A 852 -8.01 10.60 14.05
C SER A 852 -9.42 10.85 14.59
N PHE A 853 -9.73 12.11 14.87
CA PHE A 853 -11.02 12.55 15.39
C PHE A 853 -11.79 13.28 14.28
N SER A 854 -12.42 12.48 13.42
CA SER A 854 -13.15 13.01 12.27
C SER A 854 -14.44 13.73 12.66
N TYR A 855 -14.80 14.72 11.84
CA TYR A 855 -16.06 15.44 12.02
C TYR A 855 -17.27 14.52 11.84
N GLU A 856 -17.20 13.60 10.88
CA GLU A 856 -18.22 12.57 10.70
C GLU A 856 -18.33 11.64 11.91
N GLY A 857 -17.20 11.23 12.49
CA GLY A 857 -17.15 10.36 13.67
C GLY A 857 -17.91 10.97 14.84
N PHE A 858 -17.61 12.23 15.19
CA PHE A 858 -18.34 12.94 16.24
C PHE A 858 -19.82 13.19 15.90
N ARG A 859 -20.13 13.55 14.65
CA ARG A 859 -21.52 13.78 14.21
C ARG A 859 -22.37 12.52 14.31
N SER A 860 -21.83 11.36 13.99
CA SER A 860 -22.50 10.06 14.14
C SER A 860 -22.84 9.77 15.61
N HIS A 861 -21.89 10.01 16.52
CA HIS A 861 -22.13 9.87 17.97
C HIS A 861 -23.18 10.85 18.50
N ILE A 862 -23.18 12.09 18.03
CA ILE A 862 -24.20 13.09 18.40
C ILE A 862 -25.59 12.61 17.96
N LYS A 863 -25.75 12.18 16.70
CA LYS A 863 -27.04 11.68 16.17
C LYS A 863 -27.57 10.46 16.95
N ASN A 864 -26.70 9.60 17.48
CA ASN A 864 -27.06 8.32 18.09
C ASN A 864 -27.17 8.36 19.64
N GLY A 865 -27.51 9.51 20.22
CA GLY A 865 -27.76 9.62 21.66
C GLY A 865 -26.54 9.97 22.52
N GLY A 866 -25.45 10.42 21.90
CA GLY A 866 -24.39 11.17 22.55
C GLY A 866 -23.01 10.49 22.57
N ILE A 867 -21.98 11.32 22.77
CA ILE A 867 -20.55 10.97 22.85
C ILE A 867 -20.15 10.00 23.98
N LYS A 868 -21.09 9.41 24.73
CA LYS A 868 -20.79 8.59 25.92
C LYS A 868 -20.46 7.13 25.61
N ASN A 869 -20.83 6.63 24.44
CA ASN A 869 -20.68 5.22 24.06
C ASN A 869 -19.33 4.93 23.38
N VAL A 870 -18.24 5.50 23.91
CA VAL A 870 -16.88 5.33 23.38
C VAL A 870 -16.09 4.38 24.29
N ASP A 871 -15.42 3.39 23.69
CA ASP A 871 -14.51 2.51 24.42
C ASP A 871 -13.17 3.23 24.66
N VAL A 872 -13.17 4.10 25.67
CA VAL A 872 -12.02 4.93 26.05
C VAL A 872 -10.78 4.07 26.34
N LYS A 873 -10.96 2.89 26.95
CA LYS A 873 -9.87 2.00 27.34
C LYS A 873 -9.18 1.40 26.11
N ALA A 874 -9.95 1.01 25.08
CA ALA A 874 -9.37 0.55 23.82
C ALA A 874 -8.78 1.71 23.01
N LEU A 875 -9.42 2.89 23.03
CA LEU A 875 -8.99 4.08 22.29
C LEU A 875 -7.63 4.59 22.80
N PHE A 876 -7.48 4.75 24.11
CA PHE A 876 -6.26 5.19 24.82
C PHE A 876 -5.61 4.04 25.60
N ARG A 877 -5.39 2.91 24.93
CA ARG A 877 -4.77 1.74 25.55
C ARG A 877 -3.44 2.09 26.20
N ASN A 878 -3.10 1.40 27.29
CA ASN A 878 -1.75 1.49 27.87
C ASN A 878 -1.34 2.92 28.29
N ALA A 879 -2.32 3.80 28.56
CA ALA A 879 -2.04 5.12 29.09
C ALA A 879 -1.42 5.08 30.50
N LEU A 880 -0.60 6.11 30.79
CA LEU A 880 0.18 6.30 32.02
C LEU A 880 -0.61 6.23 33.34
#